data_AF-A0A926ZY93-F1
#
_entry.id   AF-A0A926ZY93-F1
#
_cell.length_a   1.000
_cell.length_b   1.000
_cell.length_c   1.000
_cell.angle_alpha   90.00
_cell.angle_beta   90.00
_cell.angle_gamma   90.00
#
_symmetry.space_group_name_H-M   'P 1'
#
loop_
_entity.id
_entity.type
_entity.pdbx_description
1 polymer ?
#
loop_
_entity_poly.entity_id
_entity_poly.type
_entity_poly.pdbx_seq_one_letter_code
_entity_poly.pdbx_strand_id
1 'polypeptide(L)'
;MRKQFRILSYIGLAIATALMILLFANGIPAGSTSRAIALDKPFNDFPENETQFVDFRLDELSFADLSDREKQDQLRDWLLFTIASDHSLTAEEINQGLYDLSTVRQGYMRPVSNFEYGTTRSLHVGNGEVVALIPSELEAGQRSDALAHIADKHRKDLGQMPSSLVVFEYELHPEQQYGLLTRREVVDAEPLFTAAAGYTEARIEILPDLQQFMNEIDDLTYARQQGGGLILGGRKLQGRSYRGIRVEDVAAIWQSEEKIRQNFAAFEAKWNARLNEASPLERAEIEAQAHQEMAELGLVSGSGFSLDPAYDFRAFEAAFDQLSSDLRGYIALGGAPITEEDVQSAEAGLTADDEVPYLILVDKLKTSSNLNDQYLGDYLQEQEKAFQFQQARYDGDLKGTEVGMVLFYTDLLAKLWSQDHRSSAPQEAVPDFLPSTQITSNIASIYKQETLDFPNTRIWFGPQDKGFQITDADNSLLFARNATRIYAASSNPLRPGEETVASARSEAFIGWWNDHYEEVAAYEPEYERLNQIMKWSLLIGWLNNEGQSHKLDLLKTVSVKRDAWFPDWARANQDRLKFKDWDSVGFYKQGYLGTTTEAMPILYSETFTFFGEPNWFIQGGVSLADEALFQGRKAFSNVDDLNTLAYRSTIDYSTLQTADDQLSFTTLEGTVYRLFDQQPTLASVAAKAKEGSKLRSRLSELSNLEFVRNLVRTDDGLSVSTFIGQTELGRLKTARTGNGFKVGWHGRDIDDGQLLVQQIQQVTDQPLDSVLKNHPMVAAAAQMSDGSYAIKLQGSDDWMQMAAGGGGSDLPPDWHARVGSLPDDPSAVSNVVLRWLDDEQMSGQVASRRAQIFVDKRFDSSADLNADDLMQNLKQRNYAQVAQQIADDPQKVQAVAREHIKAELKVIDALHRNRQTAGALQRLDDLIDIYGRQPELMVKRALLDIDRSRLSVRRIDPNGAIADPIRSQEDFYAVINQIYGSSDAKAHFKAMVTSNEVIYIQDSPSFNNVDPSIPIAGAFPFGSEARAYRLEAGSIGNAHIGGGGYDDPIGAFLTGSDGVNSTAPDTFNLSNYANLPTGGAADSEETCEEEILTANQTAAAQPTQGRIRCPHDVYIIIDETTL
;
A
#
# COMPACT_ATOMS: atom_id res chain seq x y z
N MET A 1 47.52 -12.71 -0.91
CA MET A 1 46.56 -11.58 -0.78
C MET A 1 45.12 -11.96 -1.11
N ARG A 2 44.71 -12.26 -2.35
CA ARG A 2 43.29 -12.61 -2.66
C ARG A 2 42.68 -13.74 -1.82
N LYS A 3 43.46 -14.79 -1.49
CA LYS A 3 43.01 -15.89 -0.61
C LYS A 3 42.86 -15.47 0.86
N GLN A 4 43.68 -14.53 1.34
CA GLN A 4 43.58 -13.98 2.69
C GLN A 4 42.45 -12.96 2.82
N PHE A 5 42.18 -12.18 1.76
CA PHE A 5 41.01 -11.29 1.69
C PHE A 5 39.70 -12.08 1.75
N ARG A 6 39.59 -13.19 1.01
CA ARG A 6 38.40 -14.07 1.11
C ARG A 6 38.20 -14.64 2.51
N ILE A 7 39.28 -15.11 3.16
CA ILE A 7 39.20 -15.65 4.52
C ILE A 7 38.77 -14.56 5.53
N LEU A 8 39.30 -13.33 5.40
CA LEU A 8 38.89 -12.20 6.26
C LEU A 8 37.44 -11.76 6.01
N SER A 9 36.96 -11.80 4.77
CA SER A 9 35.55 -11.52 4.45
C SER A 9 34.60 -12.57 5.04
N TYR A 10 34.95 -13.86 4.99
CA TYR A 10 34.14 -14.91 5.61
C TYR A 10 34.14 -14.83 7.14
N ILE A 11 35.27 -14.48 7.76
CA ILE A 11 35.36 -14.26 9.22
C ILE A 11 34.56 -13.01 9.62
N GLY A 12 34.63 -11.93 8.82
CA GLY A 12 33.83 -10.73 9.05
C GLY A 12 32.32 -10.99 8.98
N LEU A 13 31.89 -11.78 7.98
CA LEU A 13 30.49 -12.19 7.85
C LEU A 13 30.02 -13.04 9.04
N ALA A 14 30.80 -14.04 9.45
CA ALA A 14 30.48 -14.89 10.60
C ALA A 14 30.42 -14.11 11.92
N ILE A 15 31.30 -13.12 12.11
CA ILE A 15 31.29 -12.25 13.29
C ILE A 15 30.07 -11.31 13.28
N ALA A 16 29.70 -10.76 12.13
CA ALA A 16 28.51 -9.91 12.00
C ALA A 16 27.21 -10.70 12.28
N THR A 17 27.10 -11.94 11.78
CA THR A 17 25.97 -12.82 12.07
C THR A 17 25.91 -13.18 13.56
N ALA A 18 27.05 -13.51 14.17
CA ALA A 18 27.12 -13.80 15.61
C ALA A 18 26.76 -12.58 16.48
N LEU A 19 27.16 -11.36 16.08
CA LEU A 19 26.82 -10.11 16.76
C LEU A 19 25.34 -9.75 16.61
N MET A 20 24.73 -9.97 15.45
CA MET A 20 23.28 -9.83 15.30
C MET A 20 22.53 -10.78 16.23
N ILE A 21 22.88 -12.07 16.25
CA ILE A 21 22.27 -13.05 17.16
C ILE A 21 22.42 -12.60 18.63
N LEU A 22 23.57 -12.05 19.01
CA LEU A 22 23.84 -11.60 20.38
C LEU A 22 23.09 -10.31 20.75
N LEU A 23 22.88 -9.38 19.81
CA LEU A 23 22.08 -8.17 20.01
C LEU A 23 20.58 -8.52 20.12
N PHE A 24 20.09 -9.45 19.30
CA PHE A 24 18.70 -9.93 19.39
C PHE A 24 18.41 -10.73 20.67
N ALA A 25 19.37 -11.52 21.17
CA ALA A 25 19.21 -12.25 22.43
C ALA A 25 19.13 -11.34 23.67
N ASN A 26 19.67 -10.12 23.61
CA ASN A 26 19.71 -9.19 24.75
C ASN A 26 18.57 -8.16 24.76
N GLY A 27 17.84 -7.99 23.65
CA GLY A 27 16.67 -7.10 23.56
C GLY A 27 15.36 -7.69 24.08
N ILE A 28 15.31 -9.00 24.33
CA ILE A 28 14.15 -9.69 24.91
C ILE A 28 14.41 -9.88 26.42
N PRO A 29 13.56 -9.36 27.32
CA PRO A 29 13.77 -9.56 28.76
C PRO A 29 13.86 -11.05 29.07
N ALA A 30 15.03 -11.49 29.55
CA ALA A 30 15.42 -12.89 29.77
C ALA A 30 14.65 -13.63 30.89
N GLY A 31 13.42 -13.19 31.21
CA GLY A 31 12.58 -13.76 32.28
C GLY A 31 11.45 -14.69 31.80
N SER A 32 11.20 -14.78 30.49
CA SER A 32 10.11 -15.62 29.97
C SER A 32 10.62 -17.03 29.72
N THR A 33 10.54 -17.93 30.71
CA THR A 33 10.73 -19.36 30.43
C THR A 33 9.67 -19.79 29.43
N SER A 34 10.06 -20.06 28.17
CA SER A 34 9.19 -20.58 27.11
C SER A 34 8.47 -21.83 27.62
N ARG A 35 7.22 -21.65 28.04
CA ARG A 35 6.28 -22.75 28.16
C ARG A 35 6.07 -23.23 26.73
N ALA A 36 6.29 -24.52 26.48
CA ALA A 36 5.96 -25.08 25.17
C ALA A 36 4.49 -24.76 24.89
N ILE A 37 4.25 -23.90 23.91
CA ILE A 37 2.90 -23.50 23.49
C ILE A 37 2.24 -24.80 23.02
N ALA A 38 1.24 -25.28 23.76
CA ALA A 38 0.44 -26.40 23.29
C ALA A 38 -0.22 -25.92 22.00
N LEU A 39 0.10 -26.56 20.88
CA LEU A 39 -0.55 -26.27 19.60
C LEU A 39 -2.00 -26.72 19.72
N ASP A 40 -2.83 -25.75 20.09
CA ASP A 40 -4.26 -25.84 20.17
C ASP A 40 -4.87 -26.12 18.79
N LYS A 41 -6.17 -26.46 18.75
CA LYS A 41 -6.88 -26.61 17.47
C LYS A 41 -6.79 -25.29 16.68
N PRO A 42 -6.64 -25.34 15.35
CA PRO A 42 -6.55 -24.13 14.54
C PRO A 42 -7.82 -23.29 14.67
N PHE A 43 -7.64 -21.98 14.80
CA PHE A 43 -8.71 -20.98 14.86
C PHE A 43 -9.62 -21.16 16.08
N ASN A 44 -9.03 -21.39 17.26
CA ASN A 44 -9.78 -21.56 18.51
C ASN A 44 -10.55 -20.30 18.92
N ASP A 45 -10.03 -19.12 18.59
CA ASP A 45 -10.65 -17.83 18.89
C ASP A 45 -11.54 -17.32 17.74
N PHE A 46 -11.65 -18.08 16.66
CA PHE A 46 -12.63 -17.86 15.60
C PHE A 46 -13.61 -19.04 15.55
N PRO A 47 -14.54 -19.14 16.52
CA PRO A 47 -15.62 -20.10 16.46
C PRO A 47 -16.45 -19.92 15.18
N GLU A 48 -16.91 -21.04 14.62
CA GLU A 48 -17.67 -21.04 13.38
C GLU A 48 -19.01 -20.31 13.55
N ASN A 49 -19.32 -19.42 12.59
CA ASN A 49 -20.50 -18.57 12.55
C ASN A 49 -20.64 -17.57 13.71
N GLU A 50 -19.56 -17.33 14.45
CA GLU A 50 -19.48 -16.28 15.44
C GLU A 50 -18.63 -15.12 14.92
N THR A 51 -19.19 -13.92 14.97
CA THR A 51 -18.51 -12.70 14.54
C THR A 51 -17.56 -12.22 15.64
N GLN A 52 -16.29 -12.05 15.28
CA GLN A 52 -15.26 -11.47 16.11
C GLN A 52 -15.04 -10.00 15.74
N PHE A 53 -14.88 -9.16 16.76
CA PHE A 53 -14.58 -7.74 16.58
C PHE A 53 -13.07 -7.53 16.43
N VAL A 54 -12.63 -6.72 15.47
CA VAL A 54 -11.22 -6.37 15.28
C VAL A 54 -11.05 -4.85 15.41
N ASP A 55 -10.47 -4.41 16.52
CA ASP A 55 -10.13 -3.01 16.80
C ASP A 55 -8.86 -2.60 16.04
N PHE A 56 -8.98 -1.64 15.11
CA PHE A 56 -7.84 -1.10 14.38
C PHE A 56 -7.18 0.04 15.15
N ARG A 57 -5.87 -0.01 15.33
CA ARG A 57 -5.08 1.15 15.75
C ARG A 57 -4.37 1.72 14.55
N LEU A 58 -5.02 2.72 13.98
CA LEU A 58 -4.43 3.50 12.90
C LEU A 58 -3.49 4.51 13.52
N ASP A 59 -2.24 4.46 13.10
CA ASP A 59 -1.37 5.61 13.19
C ASP A 59 -1.83 6.57 12.09
N GLU A 60 -2.58 7.61 12.45
CA GLU A 60 -3.16 8.57 11.49
C GLU A 60 -2.10 9.09 10.50
N LEU A 61 -0.85 9.14 10.95
CA LEU A 61 0.27 9.70 10.23
C LEU A 61 0.82 8.72 9.19
N SER A 62 0.95 7.43 9.52
CA SER A 62 1.33 6.39 8.55
C SER A 62 0.26 6.13 7.48
N PHE A 63 -1.00 6.51 7.76
CA PHE A 63 -2.15 6.35 6.86
C PHE A 63 -2.46 7.61 6.05
N ALA A 64 -1.85 8.75 6.38
CA ALA A 64 -2.13 10.03 5.74
C ALA A 64 -1.80 10.02 4.24
N ASP A 65 -0.76 9.27 3.86
CA ASP A 65 -0.28 9.18 2.47
C ASP A 65 -1.03 8.13 1.62
N LEU A 66 -1.89 7.31 2.24
CA LEU A 66 -2.66 6.28 1.56
C LEU A 66 -4.00 6.84 1.06
N SER A 67 -4.43 6.45 -0.15
CA SER A 67 -5.81 6.71 -0.59
C SER A 67 -6.81 5.95 0.29
N ASP A 68 -8.08 6.36 0.32
CA ASP A 68 -9.10 5.66 1.13
C ASP A 68 -9.23 4.18 0.74
N ARG A 69 -9.01 3.88 -0.54
CA ARG A 69 -8.93 2.52 -1.04
C ARG A 69 -7.70 1.78 -0.54
N GLU A 70 -6.51 2.38 -0.61
CA GLU A 70 -5.28 1.78 -0.10
C GLU A 70 -5.37 1.53 1.41
N LYS A 71 -6.04 2.42 2.16
CA LYS A 71 -6.37 2.20 3.58
C LYS A 71 -7.23 0.94 3.74
N GLN A 72 -8.31 0.78 2.97
CA GLN A 72 -9.11 -0.44 3.05
C GLN A 72 -8.30 -1.69 2.70
N ASP A 73 -7.46 -1.64 1.66
CA ASP A 73 -6.60 -2.76 1.28
C ASP A 73 -5.56 -3.09 2.36
N GLN A 74 -5.04 -2.08 3.06
CA GLN A 74 -4.18 -2.25 4.23
C GLN A 74 -4.91 -2.93 5.39
N LEU A 75 -6.16 -2.54 5.65
CA LEU A 75 -6.98 -3.16 6.70
C LEU A 75 -7.28 -4.64 6.38
N ARG A 76 -7.53 -4.98 5.11
CA ARG A 76 -7.69 -6.39 4.69
C ARG A 76 -6.42 -7.21 4.95
N ASP A 77 -5.24 -6.64 4.70
CA ASP A 77 -3.98 -7.31 5.01
C ASP A 77 -3.84 -7.55 6.52
N TRP A 78 -4.20 -6.55 7.34
CA TRP A 78 -4.18 -6.69 8.81
C TRP A 78 -5.19 -7.70 9.34
N LEU A 79 -6.36 -7.82 8.71
CA LEU A 79 -7.31 -8.89 9.00
C LEU A 79 -6.68 -10.26 8.70
N LEU A 80 -5.94 -10.41 7.60
CA LEU A 80 -5.23 -11.66 7.29
C LEU A 80 -4.14 -11.98 8.30
N PHE A 81 -3.33 -11.00 8.75
CA PHE A 81 -2.39 -11.18 9.87
C PHE A 81 -3.09 -11.59 11.16
N THR A 82 -4.29 -11.03 11.43
CA THR A 82 -5.08 -11.36 12.62
C THR A 82 -5.53 -12.82 12.57
N ILE A 83 -6.05 -13.29 11.41
CA ILE A 83 -6.44 -14.69 11.19
C ILE A 83 -5.24 -15.63 11.33
N ALA A 84 -4.09 -15.27 10.75
CA ALA A 84 -2.87 -16.06 10.85
C ALA A 84 -2.35 -16.19 12.29
N SER A 85 -2.58 -15.18 13.15
CA SER A 85 -2.10 -15.19 14.53
C SER A 85 -2.78 -16.24 15.42
N ASP A 86 -4.01 -16.66 15.07
CA ASP A 86 -4.78 -17.69 15.78
C ASP A 86 -4.74 -19.07 15.08
N HIS A 87 -3.90 -19.24 14.05
CA HIS A 87 -3.64 -20.57 13.53
C HIS A 87 -2.69 -21.35 14.47
N SER A 88 -2.73 -22.68 14.40
CA SER A 88 -1.72 -23.56 15.02
C SER A 88 -0.36 -23.55 14.28
N LEU A 89 -0.05 -22.54 13.46
CA LEU A 89 1.23 -22.44 12.73
C LEU A 89 2.33 -21.88 13.62
N THR A 90 3.52 -22.45 13.57
CA THR A 90 4.73 -21.87 14.19
C THR A 90 5.06 -20.49 13.59
N ALA A 91 5.93 -19.72 14.27
CA ALA A 91 6.39 -18.43 13.73
C ALA A 91 7.06 -18.58 12.37
N GLU A 92 7.83 -19.65 12.17
CA GLU A 92 8.47 -20.00 10.90
C GLU A 92 7.43 -20.21 9.79
N GLU A 93 6.42 -21.03 10.04
CA GLU A 93 5.35 -21.33 9.07
C GLU A 93 4.52 -20.08 8.73
N ILE A 94 4.18 -19.24 9.71
CA ILE A 94 3.51 -17.96 9.46
C ILE A 94 4.41 -17.04 8.62
N ASN A 95 5.70 -16.97 8.95
CA ASN A 95 6.66 -16.13 8.23
C ASN A 95 6.84 -16.61 6.78
N GLN A 96 6.91 -17.91 6.54
CA GLN A 96 6.94 -18.51 5.20
C GLN A 96 5.64 -18.29 4.43
N GLY A 97 4.49 -18.32 5.10
CA GLY A 97 3.19 -18.04 4.48
C GLY A 97 2.98 -16.56 4.12
N LEU A 98 3.61 -15.63 4.85
CA LEU A 98 3.41 -14.17 4.74
C LEU A 98 4.67 -13.39 4.34
N TYR A 99 5.71 -14.06 3.82
CA TYR A 99 7.02 -13.45 3.60
C TYR A 99 6.98 -12.26 2.63
N ASP A 100 6.05 -12.30 1.66
CA ASP A 100 5.82 -11.30 0.64
C ASP A 100 4.70 -10.31 0.99
N LEU A 101 3.91 -10.55 2.05
CA LEU A 101 2.85 -9.62 2.46
C LEU A 101 3.41 -8.48 3.31
N SER A 102 3.28 -7.23 2.86
CA SER A 102 3.77 -6.08 3.62
C SER A 102 2.93 -5.81 4.88
N THR A 103 3.59 -5.33 5.94
CA THR A 103 2.92 -4.82 7.15
C THR A 103 2.33 -3.42 6.95
N VAL A 104 2.85 -2.66 5.99
CA VAL A 104 2.43 -1.31 5.62
C VAL A 104 2.53 -1.09 4.10
N ARG A 105 1.55 -0.41 3.50
CA ARG A 105 1.43 -0.18 2.04
C ARG A 105 2.13 1.08 1.55
N GLN A 106 3.27 1.40 2.17
CA GLN A 106 4.08 2.51 1.69
C GLN A 106 4.68 2.17 0.32
N GLY A 107 4.62 3.10 -0.64
CA GLY A 107 5.01 2.83 -2.03
C GLY A 107 6.42 2.24 -2.18
N TYR A 108 7.36 2.66 -1.32
CA TYR A 108 8.74 2.18 -1.33
C TYR A 108 8.88 0.69 -0.95
N MET A 109 7.82 0.06 -0.40
CA MET A 109 7.79 -1.37 -0.09
C MET A 109 7.44 -2.22 -1.33
N ARG A 110 6.85 -1.66 -2.38
CA ARG A 110 6.39 -2.41 -3.57
C ARG A 110 7.49 -3.28 -4.21
N PRO A 111 8.76 -2.82 -4.34
CA PRO A 111 9.80 -3.66 -4.94
C PRO A 111 10.24 -4.87 -4.08
N VAL A 112 9.87 -4.89 -2.79
CA VAL A 112 10.26 -5.94 -1.82
C VAL A 112 9.07 -6.65 -1.18
N SER A 113 7.85 -6.42 -1.69
CA SER A 113 6.62 -7.04 -1.18
C SER A 113 5.56 -7.13 -2.27
N ASN A 114 4.61 -8.04 -2.12
CA ASN A 114 3.46 -8.19 -2.99
C ASN A 114 2.26 -7.44 -2.38
N PHE A 115 1.78 -6.42 -3.07
CA PHE A 115 0.54 -5.74 -2.72
C PHE A 115 -0.61 -6.45 -3.45
N GLU A 116 -1.50 -7.08 -2.69
CA GLU A 116 -2.73 -7.66 -3.21
C GLU A 116 -3.83 -6.60 -3.23
N TYR A 117 -4.54 -6.44 -4.33
CA TYR A 117 -5.59 -5.44 -4.45
C TYR A 117 -6.93 -6.09 -4.75
N GLY A 118 -8.00 -5.35 -4.46
CA GLY A 118 -9.36 -5.84 -4.59
C GLY A 118 -9.90 -6.41 -3.30
N THR A 119 -11.05 -7.09 -3.39
CA THR A 119 -11.88 -7.40 -2.22
C THR A 119 -11.54 -8.71 -1.53
N THR A 120 -10.62 -9.52 -2.06
CA THR A 120 -10.26 -10.83 -1.50
C THR A 120 -8.81 -10.86 -1.02
N ARG A 121 -8.53 -11.70 -0.02
CA ARG A 121 -7.17 -12.10 0.40
C ARG A 121 -7.14 -13.59 0.66
N SER A 122 -5.95 -14.18 0.63
CA SER A 122 -5.81 -15.62 0.92
C SER A 122 -4.44 -15.98 1.44
N LEU A 123 -4.36 -17.05 2.22
CA LEU A 123 -3.13 -17.57 2.80
C LEU A 123 -3.15 -19.10 2.76
N HIS A 124 -2.12 -19.72 2.15
CA HIS A 124 -1.93 -21.16 2.29
C HIS A 124 -1.43 -21.46 3.70
N VAL A 125 -2.12 -22.36 4.42
CA VAL A 125 -1.81 -22.73 5.82
C VAL A 125 -1.33 -24.19 5.96
N GLY A 126 -0.97 -24.82 4.84
CA GLY A 126 -0.40 -26.17 4.79
C GLY A 126 -1.45 -27.24 4.54
N ASN A 127 -1.01 -28.47 4.22
CA ASN A 127 -1.89 -29.61 3.92
C ASN A 127 -2.92 -29.36 2.79
N GLY A 128 -2.64 -28.38 1.92
CA GLY A 128 -3.57 -27.93 0.87
C GLY A 128 -4.75 -27.10 1.39
N GLU A 129 -4.78 -26.75 2.67
CA GLU A 129 -5.80 -25.87 3.25
C GLU A 129 -5.43 -24.40 2.99
N VAL A 130 -6.41 -23.62 2.56
CA VAL A 130 -6.23 -22.20 2.25
C VAL A 130 -7.22 -21.37 3.05
N VAL A 131 -6.74 -20.37 3.78
CA VAL A 131 -7.58 -19.32 4.33
C VAL A 131 -8.07 -18.44 3.19
N ALA A 132 -9.38 -18.24 3.10
CA ALA A 132 -10.02 -17.36 2.14
C ALA A 132 -10.73 -16.22 2.86
N LEU A 133 -10.27 -14.98 2.67
CA LEU A 133 -10.89 -13.78 3.22
C LEU A 133 -11.70 -13.08 2.13
N ILE A 134 -13.02 -12.98 2.30
CA ILE A 134 -13.95 -12.42 1.32
C ILE A 134 -14.96 -11.46 1.99
N PRO A 135 -15.56 -10.50 1.26
CA PRO A 135 -16.60 -9.64 1.82
C PRO A 135 -17.85 -10.44 2.20
N SER A 136 -18.52 -10.00 3.27
CA SER A 136 -19.75 -10.65 3.77
C SER A 136 -20.99 -10.39 2.89
N GLU A 137 -20.97 -9.31 2.12
CA GLU A 137 -22.10 -8.79 1.34
C GLU A 137 -22.21 -9.36 -0.08
N LEU A 138 -21.31 -10.29 -0.47
CA LEU A 138 -21.31 -10.86 -1.80
C LEU A 138 -22.58 -11.69 -2.08
N GLU A 139 -23.19 -11.48 -3.24
CA GLU A 139 -24.26 -12.35 -3.73
C GLU A 139 -23.72 -13.77 -4.02
N ALA A 140 -24.60 -14.78 -4.06
CA ALA A 140 -24.19 -16.18 -4.20
C ALA A 140 -23.26 -16.44 -5.40
N GLY A 141 -23.53 -15.83 -6.56
CA GLY A 141 -22.68 -15.96 -7.75
C GLY A 141 -21.32 -15.28 -7.58
N GLN A 142 -21.29 -14.08 -6.98
CA GLN A 142 -20.06 -13.35 -6.70
C GLN A 142 -19.20 -14.05 -5.62
N ARG A 143 -19.85 -14.62 -4.61
CA ARG A 143 -19.21 -15.44 -3.57
C ARG A 143 -18.57 -16.68 -4.18
N SER A 144 -19.28 -17.36 -5.10
CA SER A 144 -18.73 -18.49 -5.84
C SER A 144 -17.50 -18.08 -6.67
N ASP A 145 -17.60 -16.98 -7.43
CA ASP A 145 -16.49 -16.45 -8.23
C ASP A 145 -15.27 -16.05 -7.36
N ALA A 146 -15.49 -15.46 -6.18
CA ALA A 146 -14.43 -15.07 -5.26
C ALA A 146 -13.68 -16.29 -4.68
N LEU A 147 -14.39 -17.34 -4.28
CA LEU A 147 -13.78 -18.58 -3.80
C LEU A 147 -13.06 -19.34 -4.92
N ALA A 148 -13.66 -19.38 -6.11
CA ALA A 148 -13.07 -19.93 -7.31
C ALA A 148 -11.75 -19.21 -7.70
N HIS A 149 -11.75 -17.88 -7.62
CA HIS A 149 -10.56 -17.06 -7.85
C HIS A 149 -9.42 -17.41 -6.89
N ILE A 150 -9.71 -17.53 -5.59
CA ILE A 150 -8.73 -17.95 -4.58
C ILE A 150 -8.24 -19.37 -4.87
N ALA A 151 -9.14 -20.30 -5.19
CA ALA A 151 -8.78 -21.69 -5.50
C ALA A 151 -7.86 -21.79 -6.74
N ASP A 152 -8.11 -21.02 -7.80
CA ASP A 152 -7.25 -21.00 -8.99
C ASP A 152 -5.88 -20.39 -8.70
N LYS A 153 -5.85 -19.28 -7.93
CA LYS A 153 -4.60 -18.64 -7.50
C LYS A 153 -3.72 -19.65 -6.76
N HIS A 154 -4.27 -20.38 -5.80
CA HIS A 154 -3.53 -21.40 -5.05
C HIS A 154 -3.26 -22.65 -5.88
N ARG A 155 -4.12 -23.04 -6.82
CA ARG A 155 -3.80 -24.11 -7.79
C ARG A 155 -2.55 -23.75 -8.60
N LYS A 156 -2.46 -22.51 -9.08
CA LYS A 156 -1.27 -21.97 -9.77
C LYS A 156 -0.04 -21.95 -8.85
N ASP A 157 -0.17 -21.41 -7.65
CA ASP A 157 0.99 -21.25 -6.75
C ASP A 157 1.50 -22.58 -6.21
N LEU A 158 0.61 -23.56 -5.96
CA LEU A 158 0.96 -24.87 -5.40
C LEU A 158 1.22 -25.94 -6.48
N GLY A 159 0.82 -25.68 -7.72
CA GLY A 159 0.83 -26.66 -8.81
C GLY A 159 -0.23 -27.77 -8.70
N GLN A 160 -1.06 -27.75 -7.66
CA GLN A 160 -2.12 -28.72 -7.38
C GLN A 160 -3.34 -28.02 -6.79
N MET A 161 -4.52 -28.61 -6.96
CA MET A 161 -5.74 -28.05 -6.38
C MET A 161 -5.61 -28.00 -4.84
N PRO A 162 -6.05 -26.91 -4.18
CA PRO A 162 -6.20 -26.92 -2.73
C PRO A 162 -7.18 -28.02 -2.33
N SER A 163 -7.07 -28.51 -1.11
CA SER A 163 -7.97 -29.52 -0.56
C SER A 163 -9.23 -28.87 0.02
N SER A 164 -9.08 -27.74 0.70
CA SER A 164 -10.19 -27.01 1.32
C SER A 164 -9.90 -25.51 1.42
N LEU A 165 -10.98 -24.73 1.56
CA LEU A 165 -10.93 -23.31 1.88
C LEU A 165 -11.53 -23.06 3.28
N VAL A 166 -10.74 -22.52 4.20
CA VAL A 166 -11.23 -22.00 5.48
C VAL A 166 -11.71 -20.57 5.25
N VAL A 167 -13.02 -20.39 5.15
CA VAL A 167 -13.62 -19.13 4.72
C VAL A 167 -13.83 -18.19 5.91
N PHE A 168 -13.37 -16.95 5.74
CA PHE A 168 -13.64 -15.82 6.62
C PHE A 168 -14.37 -14.74 5.82
N GLU A 169 -15.53 -14.34 6.31
CA GLU A 169 -16.28 -13.20 5.79
C GLU A 169 -15.96 -11.96 6.61
N TYR A 170 -15.77 -10.81 5.96
CA TYR A 170 -15.45 -9.56 6.65
C TYR A 170 -16.39 -8.40 6.32
N GLU A 171 -16.44 -7.46 7.26
CA GLU A 171 -16.99 -6.11 7.11
C GLU A 171 -15.93 -5.11 7.60
N LEU A 172 -15.72 -4.00 6.87
CA LEU A 172 -14.77 -2.95 7.24
C LEU A 172 -15.50 -1.66 7.61
N HIS A 173 -15.11 -1.06 8.72
CA HIS A 173 -15.60 0.23 9.21
C HIS A 173 -14.40 1.16 9.45
N PRO A 174 -13.73 1.63 8.38
CA PRO A 174 -12.47 2.38 8.49
C PRO A 174 -12.62 3.67 9.30
N GLU A 175 -13.72 4.40 9.13
CA GLU A 175 -14.03 5.64 9.87
C GLU A 175 -14.16 5.40 11.38
N GLN A 176 -14.67 4.24 11.77
CA GLN A 176 -14.81 3.84 13.18
C GLN A 176 -13.61 3.02 13.67
N GLN A 177 -12.61 2.81 12.81
CA GLN A 177 -11.40 2.05 13.09
C GLN A 177 -11.67 0.64 13.63
N TYR A 178 -12.64 -0.08 13.04
CA TYR A 178 -12.81 -1.50 13.33
C TYR A 178 -13.22 -2.33 12.11
N GLY A 179 -13.09 -3.65 12.24
CA GLY A 179 -13.61 -4.64 11.30
C GLY A 179 -14.34 -5.76 12.03
N LEU A 180 -15.18 -6.48 11.30
CA LEU A 180 -15.86 -7.68 11.78
C LEU A 180 -15.35 -8.88 10.98
N LEU A 181 -15.03 -9.98 11.66
CA LEU A 181 -14.60 -11.23 11.04
C LEU A 181 -15.50 -12.37 11.47
N THR A 182 -16.09 -13.07 10.51
CA THR A 182 -16.90 -14.26 10.79
C THR A 182 -16.33 -15.46 10.06
N ARG A 183 -15.85 -16.45 10.81
CA ARG A 183 -15.45 -17.73 10.22
C ARG A 183 -16.68 -18.51 9.77
N ARG A 184 -16.66 -19.04 8.57
CA ARG A 184 -17.72 -19.88 8.00
C ARG A 184 -17.30 -21.34 7.94
N GLU A 185 -18.26 -22.18 7.58
CA GLU A 185 -18.02 -23.58 7.22
C GLU A 185 -16.85 -23.69 6.23
N VAL A 186 -15.99 -24.68 6.47
CA VAL A 186 -14.90 -25.03 5.57
C VAL A 186 -15.48 -25.54 4.26
N VAL A 187 -15.08 -24.95 3.14
CA VAL A 187 -15.54 -25.33 1.81
C VAL A 187 -14.57 -26.33 1.21
N ASP A 188 -15.04 -27.51 0.82
CA ASP A 188 -14.27 -28.44 -0.01
C ASP A 188 -13.95 -27.75 -1.35
N ALA A 189 -12.69 -27.79 -1.76
CA ALA A 189 -12.25 -27.15 -2.99
C ALA A 189 -12.61 -27.96 -4.24
N GLU A 190 -12.78 -29.29 -4.17
CA GLU A 190 -13.11 -30.13 -5.32
C GLU A 190 -14.39 -29.65 -6.06
N PRO A 191 -15.51 -29.35 -5.36
CA PRO A 191 -16.69 -28.76 -5.98
C PRO A 191 -16.46 -27.46 -6.78
N LEU A 192 -15.46 -26.65 -6.42
CA LEU A 192 -15.11 -25.40 -7.13
C LEU A 192 -14.50 -25.66 -8.51
N PHE A 193 -14.06 -26.90 -8.78
CA PHE A 193 -13.56 -27.36 -10.08
C PHE A 193 -14.59 -28.26 -10.79
N THR A 194 -15.87 -27.89 -10.70
CA THR A 194 -16.97 -28.56 -11.41
C THR A 194 -17.79 -27.58 -12.24
N ALA A 195 -18.57 -28.10 -13.20
CA ALA A 195 -19.46 -27.29 -14.03
C ALA A 195 -20.52 -26.52 -13.21
N ALA A 196 -20.90 -27.02 -12.03
CA ALA A 196 -21.82 -26.33 -11.12
C ALA A 196 -21.22 -25.02 -10.57
N ALA A 197 -19.90 -24.98 -10.36
CA ALA A 197 -19.14 -23.79 -10.00
C ALA A 197 -18.64 -23.01 -11.23
N GLY A 198 -19.16 -23.31 -12.41
CA GLY A 198 -18.77 -22.67 -13.67
C GLY A 198 -17.42 -23.17 -14.24
N TYR A 199 -16.83 -24.27 -13.74
CA TYR A 199 -15.56 -24.78 -14.23
C TYR A 199 -15.73 -25.91 -15.24
N THR A 200 -14.99 -25.84 -16.35
CA THR A 200 -14.97 -26.87 -17.40
C THR A 200 -13.54 -27.27 -17.70
N GLU A 201 -13.25 -28.59 -17.74
CA GLU A 201 -12.07 -29.15 -18.40
C GLU A 201 -12.46 -29.93 -19.66
N ALA A 202 -11.75 -29.71 -20.76
CA ALA A 202 -11.98 -30.38 -22.03
C ALA A 202 -10.67 -30.86 -22.66
N ARG A 203 -10.71 -32.04 -23.27
CA ARG A 203 -9.63 -32.55 -24.11
C ARG A 203 -9.80 -31.99 -25.51
N ILE A 204 -8.76 -31.34 -26.02
CA ILE A 204 -8.73 -30.69 -27.33
C ILE A 204 -7.81 -31.48 -28.26
N GLU A 205 -8.41 -32.13 -29.25
CA GLU A 205 -7.67 -32.81 -30.34
C GLU A 205 -8.07 -32.28 -31.72
N ILE A 206 -9.30 -31.80 -31.86
CA ILE A 206 -9.86 -31.27 -33.10
C ILE A 206 -10.52 -29.91 -32.87
N LEU A 207 -10.72 -29.18 -33.97
CA LEU A 207 -11.31 -27.83 -33.94
C LEU A 207 -12.69 -27.76 -33.25
N PRO A 208 -13.62 -28.71 -33.46
CA PRO A 208 -14.90 -28.71 -32.73
C PRO A 208 -14.75 -28.76 -31.20
N ASP A 209 -13.75 -29.48 -30.67
CA ASP A 209 -13.50 -29.57 -29.23
C ASP A 209 -13.15 -28.18 -28.68
N LEU A 210 -12.23 -27.48 -29.37
CA LEU A 210 -11.83 -26.14 -28.98
C LEU A 210 -12.99 -25.15 -29.08
N GLN A 211 -13.79 -25.23 -30.14
CA GLN A 211 -14.98 -24.38 -30.30
C GLN A 211 -15.99 -24.59 -29.18
N GLN A 212 -16.24 -25.85 -28.79
CA GLN A 212 -17.12 -26.14 -27.68
C GLN A 212 -16.56 -25.57 -26.37
N PHE A 213 -15.29 -25.85 -26.07
CA PHE A 213 -14.63 -25.33 -24.86
C PHE A 213 -14.71 -23.81 -24.75
N MET A 214 -14.37 -23.08 -25.83
CA MET A 214 -14.43 -21.61 -25.84
C MET A 214 -15.84 -21.04 -25.67
N ASN A 215 -16.89 -21.80 -25.98
CA ASN A 215 -18.27 -21.36 -25.72
C ASN A 215 -18.71 -21.58 -24.26
N GLU A 216 -18.03 -22.47 -23.55
CA GLU A 216 -18.35 -22.85 -22.18
C GLU A 216 -17.59 -22.03 -21.14
N ILE A 217 -16.50 -21.36 -21.53
CA ILE A 217 -15.65 -20.57 -20.62
C ILE A 217 -15.63 -19.09 -20.99
N ASP A 218 -15.30 -18.29 -19.99
CA ASP A 218 -14.96 -16.87 -20.07
C ASP A 218 -13.46 -16.67 -19.82
N ASP A 219 -12.89 -17.41 -18.86
CA ASP A 219 -11.50 -17.27 -18.42
C ASP A 219 -10.71 -18.58 -18.53
N LEU A 220 -9.55 -18.58 -19.21
CA LEU A 220 -8.63 -19.72 -19.24
C LEU A 220 -7.84 -19.78 -17.92
N THR A 221 -7.83 -20.94 -17.24
CA THR A 221 -7.15 -21.09 -15.94
C THR A 221 -6.14 -22.23 -15.91
N TYR A 222 -6.21 -23.16 -16.87
CA TYR A 222 -5.37 -24.36 -16.91
C TYR A 222 -5.12 -24.87 -18.33
N ALA A 223 -3.92 -25.35 -18.59
CA ALA A 223 -3.58 -26.15 -19.75
C ALA A 223 -2.61 -27.27 -19.36
N ARG A 224 -2.83 -28.47 -19.89
CA ARG A 224 -1.93 -29.61 -19.69
C ARG A 224 -1.72 -30.35 -20.99
N GLN A 225 -0.49 -30.76 -21.25
CA GLN A 225 -0.21 -31.61 -22.40
C GLN A 225 -0.61 -33.07 -22.11
N GLN A 226 -1.42 -33.67 -22.99
CA GLN A 226 -1.79 -35.07 -22.83
C GLN A 226 -1.89 -35.79 -24.18
N GLY A 227 -1.01 -36.77 -24.39
CA GLY A 227 -0.94 -37.51 -25.66
C GLY A 227 -0.65 -36.57 -26.84
N GLY A 228 -1.45 -36.68 -27.91
CA GLY A 228 -1.34 -35.81 -29.09
C GLY A 228 -2.04 -34.44 -28.95
N GLY A 229 -2.81 -34.20 -27.89
CA GLY A 229 -3.60 -32.98 -27.72
C GLY A 229 -3.28 -32.24 -26.42
N LEU A 230 -4.24 -31.42 -26.00
CA LEU A 230 -4.23 -30.63 -24.76
C LEU A 230 -5.45 -30.98 -23.89
N ILE A 231 -5.32 -30.92 -22.58
CA ILE A 231 -6.46 -30.68 -21.68
C ILE A 231 -6.44 -29.19 -21.36
N LEU A 232 -7.55 -28.51 -21.59
CA LEU A 232 -7.72 -27.12 -21.19
C LEU A 232 -8.77 -27.03 -20.09
N GLY A 233 -8.57 -26.14 -19.14
CA GLY A 233 -9.50 -25.83 -18.06
C GLY A 233 -9.78 -24.33 -17.99
N GLY A 234 -11.04 -23.97 -17.76
CA GLY A 234 -11.45 -22.57 -17.65
C GLY A 234 -12.77 -22.38 -16.93
N ARG A 235 -13.13 -21.13 -16.69
CA ARG A 235 -14.30 -20.72 -15.90
C ARG A 235 -15.29 -19.89 -16.69
N LYS A 236 -16.57 -20.14 -16.47
CA LYS A 236 -17.69 -19.24 -16.74
C LYS A 236 -17.97 -18.43 -15.48
N LEU A 237 -17.86 -17.10 -15.54
CA LEU A 237 -18.12 -16.25 -14.38
C LEU A 237 -19.62 -16.19 -14.08
N GLN A 238 -19.99 -16.30 -12.81
CA GLN A 238 -21.39 -16.34 -12.37
C GLN A 238 -21.91 -14.97 -11.91
N GLY A 239 -21.03 -14.14 -11.35
CA GLY A 239 -21.37 -12.84 -10.76
C GLY A 239 -21.39 -11.69 -11.76
N ARG A 240 -20.90 -11.88 -12.99
CA ARG A 240 -20.90 -10.84 -14.03
C ARG A 240 -20.86 -11.40 -15.45
N SER A 241 -21.28 -10.58 -16.41
CA SER A 241 -21.05 -10.86 -17.83
C SER A 241 -19.58 -10.63 -18.15
N TYR A 242 -18.98 -11.57 -18.88
CA TYR A 242 -17.62 -11.48 -19.35
C TYR A 242 -17.59 -11.48 -20.87
N ARG A 243 -16.59 -10.81 -21.44
CA ARG A 243 -16.38 -10.85 -22.88
C ARG A 243 -15.16 -11.68 -23.24
N GLY A 244 -15.43 -12.95 -23.56
CA GLY A 244 -14.41 -13.88 -24.03
C GLY A 244 -13.85 -13.54 -25.42
N ILE A 245 -12.80 -14.27 -25.79
CA ILE A 245 -12.27 -14.31 -27.16
C ILE A 245 -12.83 -15.53 -27.90
N ARG A 246 -12.75 -15.54 -29.22
CA ARG A 246 -13.25 -16.64 -30.06
C ARG A 246 -12.09 -17.50 -30.57
N VAL A 247 -12.42 -18.64 -31.18
CA VAL A 247 -11.43 -19.52 -31.80
C VAL A 247 -10.67 -18.82 -32.93
N GLU A 248 -11.31 -17.93 -33.68
CA GLU A 248 -10.64 -17.13 -34.71
C GLU A 248 -9.59 -16.18 -34.11
N ASP A 249 -9.83 -15.69 -32.90
CA ASP A 249 -8.90 -14.80 -32.19
C ASP A 249 -7.67 -15.61 -31.73
N VAL A 250 -7.86 -16.82 -31.18
CA VAL A 250 -6.76 -17.75 -30.84
C VAL A 250 -5.98 -18.16 -32.10
N ALA A 251 -6.67 -18.44 -33.21
CA ALA A 251 -6.05 -18.76 -34.49
C ALA A 251 -5.22 -17.59 -35.03
N ALA A 252 -5.68 -16.34 -34.87
CA ALA A 252 -4.93 -15.16 -35.29
C ALA A 252 -3.57 -15.07 -34.57
N ILE A 253 -3.55 -15.30 -33.25
CA ILE A 253 -2.32 -15.31 -32.44
C ILE A 253 -1.40 -16.44 -32.90
N TRP A 254 -1.90 -17.68 -32.97
CA TRP A 254 -1.08 -18.84 -33.34
C TRP A 254 -0.50 -18.75 -34.76
N GLN A 255 -1.31 -18.31 -35.74
CA GLN A 255 -0.85 -18.14 -37.12
C GLN A 255 0.20 -17.03 -37.24
N SER A 256 0.10 -15.99 -36.40
CA SER A 256 1.09 -14.91 -36.32
C SER A 256 2.42 -15.42 -35.77
N GLU A 257 2.40 -16.13 -34.63
CA GLU A 257 3.58 -16.76 -34.02
C GLU A 257 4.28 -17.73 -34.97
N GLU A 258 3.51 -18.60 -35.65
CA GLU A 258 4.07 -19.57 -36.58
C GLU A 258 4.77 -18.89 -37.77
N LYS A 259 4.22 -17.77 -38.27
CA LYS A 259 4.87 -16.97 -39.32
C LYS A 259 6.17 -16.32 -38.84
N ILE A 260 6.17 -15.78 -37.61
CA ILE A 260 7.38 -15.21 -36.99
C ILE A 260 8.47 -16.29 -36.91
N ARG A 261 8.15 -17.47 -36.36
CA ARG A 261 9.10 -18.59 -36.25
C ARG A 261 9.65 -19.04 -37.59
N GLN A 262 8.81 -19.14 -38.61
CA GLN A 262 9.25 -19.48 -39.97
C GLN A 262 10.23 -18.44 -40.53
N ASN A 263 9.97 -17.15 -40.30
CA ASN A 263 10.85 -16.07 -40.72
C ASN A 263 12.19 -16.11 -39.96
N PHE A 264 12.17 -16.32 -38.64
CA PHE A 264 13.38 -16.49 -37.83
C PHE A 264 14.21 -17.69 -38.27
N ALA A 265 13.58 -18.86 -38.45
CA ALA A 265 14.27 -20.07 -38.89
C ALA A 265 14.93 -19.88 -40.27
N ALA A 266 14.26 -19.17 -41.19
CA ALA A 266 14.83 -18.84 -42.49
C ALA A 266 16.02 -17.87 -42.37
N PHE A 267 15.91 -16.86 -41.50
CA PHE A 267 16.96 -15.90 -41.21
C PHE A 267 18.19 -16.58 -40.57
N GLU A 268 18.00 -17.35 -39.51
CA GLU A 268 19.07 -18.08 -38.82
C GLU A 268 19.76 -19.08 -39.75
N ALA A 269 19.00 -19.83 -40.56
CA ALA A 269 19.59 -20.75 -41.53
C ALA A 269 20.51 -20.02 -42.52
N LYS A 270 20.11 -18.83 -42.99
CA LYS A 270 20.93 -17.98 -43.87
C LYS A 270 22.19 -17.47 -43.16
N TRP A 271 22.08 -16.94 -41.95
CA TRP A 271 23.21 -16.33 -41.24
C TRP A 271 24.18 -17.33 -40.62
N ASN A 272 23.68 -18.46 -40.08
CA ASN A 272 24.52 -19.54 -39.58
C ASN A 272 25.37 -20.15 -40.71
N ALA A 273 24.82 -20.27 -41.93
CA ALA A 273 25.61 -20.68 -43.09
C ALA A 273 26.78 -19.72 -43.36
N ARG A 274 26.53 -18.41 -43.32
CA ARG A 274 27.59 -17.38 -43.50
C ARG A 274 28.62 -17.38 -42.38
N LEU A 275 28.18 -17.43 -41.11
CA LEU A 275 29.07 -17.42 -39.94
C LEU A 275 29.98 -18.66 -39.86
N ASN A 276 29.49 -19.80 -40.31
CA ASN A 276 30.26 -21.04 -40.38
C ASN A 276 31.36 -21.00 -41.45
N GLU A 277 31.17 -20.23 -42.52
CA GLU A 277 32.14 -20.04 -43.60
C GLU A 277 33.10 -18.87 -43.34
N ALA A 278 32.76 -17.98 -42.40
CA ALA A 278 33.49 -16.75 -42.13
C ALA A 278 34.74 -16.92 -41.24
N SER A 279 35.81 -16.19 -41.57
CA SER A 279 36.97 -16.04 -40.70
C SER A 279 36.62 -15.23 -39.42
N PRO A 280 37.42 -15.32 -38.34
CA PRO A 280 37.16 -14.57 -37.11
C PRO A 280 37.05 -13.04 -37.29
N LEU A 281 37.72 -12.47 -38.30
CA LEU A 281 37.67 -11.03 -38.60
C LEU A 281 36.36 -10.65 -39.33
N GLU A 282 35.84 -11.53 -40.19
CA GLU A 282 34.59 -11.29 -40.94
C GLU A 282 33.34 -11.47 -40.08
N ARG A 283 33.44 -12.20 -38.96
CA ARG A 283 32.28 -12.47 -38.09
C ARG A 283 31.63 -11.20 -37.54
N ALA A 284 32.40 -10.23 -37.10
CA ALA A 284 31.85 -8.97 -36.58
C ALA A 284 31.08 -8.17 -37.65
N GLU A 285 31.59 -8.16 -38.90
CA GLU A 285 30.91 -7.51 -40.02
C GLU A 285 29.63 -8.26 -40.41
N ILE A 286 29.67 -9.60 -40.40
CA ILE A 286 28.52 -10.45 -40.68
C ILE A 286 27.46 -10.30 -39.59
N GLU A 287 27.84 -10.24 -38.31
CA GLU A 287 26.93 -9.98 -37.19
C GLU A 287 26.29 -8.59 -37.30
N ALA A 288 27.06 -7.56 -37.67
CA ALA A 288 26.51 -6.22 -37.91
C ALA A 288 25.52 -6.19 -39.08
N GLN A 289 25.83 -6.88 -40.18
CA GLN A 289 24.89 -7.01 -41.31
C GLN A 289 23.65 -7.85 -40.93
N ALA A 290 23.81 -8.86 -40.07
CA ALA A 290 22.70 -9.66 -39.57
C ALA A 290 21.76 -8.80 -38.73
N HIS A 291 22.29 -7.97 -37.83
CA HIS A 291 21.49 -7.03 -37.05
C HIS A 291 20.76 -6.03 -37.95
N GLN A 292 21.43 -5.49 -38.98
CA GLN A 292 20.80 -4.59 -39.93
C GLN A 292 19.67 -5.28 -40.71
N GLU A 293 19.91 -6.47 -41.27
CA GLU A 293 18.87 -7.22 -42.01
C GLU A 293 17.72 -7.64 -41.09
N MET A 294 18.01 -7.99 -39.84
CA MET A 294 16.99 -8.33 -38.84
C MET A 294 16.03 -7.14 -38.61
N ALA A 295 16.58 -5.93 -38.50
CA ALA A 295 15.81 -4.69 -38.40
C ALA A 295 15.02 -4.39 -39.68
N GLU A 296 15.64 -4.53 -40.86
CA GLU A 296 14.98 -4.32 -42.16
C GLU A 296 13.83 -5.30 -42.41
N LEU A 297 13.96 -6.55 -41.96
CA LEU A 297 12.93 -7.58 -42.06
C LEU A 297 11.84 -7.44 -41.00
N GLY A 298 12.03 -6.57 -40.00
CA GLY A 298 11.11 -6.44 -38.87
C GLY A 298 10.97 -7.75 -38.09
N LEU A 299 12.07 -8.49 -37.91
CA LEU A 299 12.05 -9.73 -37.15
C LEU A 299 11.92 -9.43 -35.65
N VAL A 300 10.82 -9.89 -35.08
CA VAL A 300 10.39 -9.64 -33.69
C VAL A 300 10.25 -10.96 -32.94
N SER A 301 10.62 -11.01 -31.67
CA SER A 301 10.63 -12.28 -30.91
C SER A 301 9.24 -12.89 -30.69
N GLY A 302 8.18 -12.09 -30.79
CA GLY A 302 6.79 -12.53 -30.68
C GLY A 302 5.83 -11.53 -31.31
N SER A 303 4.55 -11.90 -31.36
CA SER A 303 3.48 -11.06 -31.88
C SER A 303 3.19 -9.90 -30.93
N GLY A 304 2.62 -8.82 -31.47
CA GLY A 304 2.44 -7.61 -30.69
C GLY A 304 1.88 -6.45 -31.51
N PHE A 305 1.89 -5.28 -30.88
CA PHE A 305 1.38 -4.04 -31.43
C PHE A 305 2.18 -2.86 -30.86
N SER A 306 2.31 -1.77 -31.61
CA SER A 306 2.84 -0.52 -31.08
C SER A 306 2.27 0.65 -31.88
N LEU A 307 2.15 1.82 -31.27
CA LEU A 307 2.02 3.07 -32.02
C LEU A 307 3.38 3.75 -32.00
N ASP A 308 4.10 3.62 -33.10
CA ASP A 308 5.46 4.15 -33.22
C ASP A 308 5.41 5.58 -33.77
N PRO A 309 6.14 6.53 -33.19
CA PRO A 309 6.28 7.87 -33.75
C PRO A 309 7.02 7.80 -35.10
N ALA A 310 6.66 8.71 -36.01
CA ALA A 310 7.22 8.84 -37.35
C ALA A 310 7.15 10.31 -37.82
N TYR A 311 7.89 10.65 -38.87
CA TYR A 311 7.95 12.00 -39.43
C TYR A 311 7.59 12.05 -40.92
N ASP A 312 6.96 13.14 -41.36
CA ASP A 312 7.00 13.56 -42.76
C ASP A 312 8.36 14.22 -43.05
N PHE A 313 9.43 13.42 -43.11
CA PHE A 313 10.80 13.92 -43.28
C PHE A 313 10.96 14.86 -44.47
N ARG A 314 10.24 14.60 -45.57
CA ARG A 314 10.28 15.46 -46.75
C ARG A 314 9.68 16.84 -46.48
N ALA A 315 8.54 16.91 -45.81
CA ALA A 315 7.95 18.19 -45.42
C ALA A 315 8.79 18.88 -44.34
N PHE A 316 9.37 18.10 -43.43
CA PHE A 316 10.20 18.59 -42.33
C PHE A 316 11.51 19.20 -42.83
N GLU A 317 12.23 18.50 -43.72
CA GLU A 317 13.43 18.98 -44.42
C GLU A 317 13.14 20.32 -45.13
N ALA A 318 12.06 20.37 -45.92
CA ALA A 318 11.70 21.59 -46.65
C ALA A 318 11.33 22.79 -45.75
N ALA A 319 10.81 22.52 -44.55
CA ALA A 319 10.54 23.55 -43.55
C ALA A 319 11.83 23.98 -42.83
N PHE A 320 12.69 23.02 -42.49
CA PHE A 320 13.97 23.29 -41.84
C PHE A 320 14.92 24.07 -42.74
N ASP A 321 14.94 23.81 -44.05
CA ASP A 321 15.70 24.58 -45.05
C ASP A 321 15.41 26.10 -45.00
N GLN A 322 14.16 26.47 -44.67
CA GLN A 322 13.79 27.88 -44.52
C GLN A 322 14.34 28.47 -43.23
N LEU A 323 14.30 27.68 -42.15
CA LEU A 323 14.78 28.07 -40.81
C LEU A 323 16.30 28.08 -40.71
N SER A 324 16.98 27.23 -41.48
CA SER A 324 18.43 27.06 -41.38
C SER A 324 19.18 28.34 -41.78
N SER A 325 18.64 29.14 -42.71
CA SER A 325 19.18 30.48 -43.02
C SER A 325 19.10 31.42 -41.82
N ASP A 326 18.00 31.41 -41.08
CA ASP A 326 17.81 32.25 -39.90
C ASP A 326 18.72 31.81 -38.74
N LEU A 327 18.87 30.49 -38.54
CA LEU A 327 19.82 29.93 -37.56
C LEU A 327 21.26 30.32 -37.88
N ARG A 328 21.67 30.29 -39.16
CA ARG A 328 23.00 30.76 -39.58
C ARG A 328 23.19 32.25 -39.35
N GLY A 329 22.15 33.05 -39.61
CA GLY A 329 22.12 34.46 -39.25
C GLY A 329 22.30 34.68 -37.75
N TYR A 330 21.63 33.88 -36.93
CA TYR A 330 21.74 33.90 -35.48
C TYR A 330 23.15 33.55 -34.99
N ILE A 331 23.76 32.48 -35.54
CA ILE A 331 25.15 32.09 -35.27
C ILE A 331 26.13 33.22 -35.62
N ALA A 332 25.91 33.91 -36.75
CA ALA A 332 26.78 34.99 -37.22
C ALA A 332 26.77 36.23 -36.30
N LEU A 333 25.73 36.41 -35.48
CA LEU A 333 25.69 37.48 -34.47
C LEU A 333 26.62 37.20 -33.27
N GLY A 334 27.05 35.94 -33.09
CA GLY A 334 27.95 35.50 -32.03
C GLY A 334 27.25 35.23 -30.70
N GLY A 335 27.77 34.26 -29.94
CA GLY A 335 27.25 33.90 -28.61
C GLY A 335 26.14 32.85 -28.58
N ALA A 336 25.74 32.30 -29.74
CA ALA A 336 24.83 31.17 -29.82
C ALA A 336 25.45 29.89 -29.20
N PRO A 337 24.66 29.03 -28.55
CA PRO A 337 25.09 27.74 -28.01
C PRO A 337 25.26 26.66 -29.10
N ILE A 338 24.79 26.96 -30.32
CA ILE A 338 24.86 26.10 -31.51
C ILE A 338 25.90 26.62 -32.51
N THR A 339 26.37 25.72 -33.37
CA THR A 339 27.40 25.97 -34.39
C THR A 339 26.87 25.75 -35.81
N GLU A 340 27.62 26.19 -36.82
CA GLU A 340 27.32 25.88 -38.22
C GLU A 340 27.30 24.36 -38.48
N GLU A 341 28.15 23.60 -37.79
CA GLU A 341 28.21 22.14 -37.87
C GLU A 341 26.92 21.49 -37.33
N ASP A 342 26.32 22.06 -36.29
CA ASP A 342 25.05 21.58 -35.75
C ASP A 342 23.91 21.75 -36.77
N VAL A 343 23.84 22.91 -37.44
CA VAL A 343 22.83 23.17 -38.48
C VAL A 343 23.02 22.22 -39.67
N GLN A 344 24.27 22.04 -40.13
CA GLN A 344 24.58 21.13 -41.22
C GLN A 344 24.28 19.66 -40.87
N SER A 345 24.52 19.26 -39.62
CA SER A 345 24.20 17.92 -39.14
C SER A 345 22.70 17.69 -39.09
N ALA A 346 21.92 18.69 -38.64
CA ALA A 346 20.46 18.64 -38.68
C ALA A 346 19.92 18.55 -40.12
N GLU A 347 20.43 19.34 -41.06
CA GLU A 347 20.07 19.23 -42.49
C GLU A 347 20.36 17.82 -43.02
N ALA A 348 21.59 17.32 -42.80
CA ALA A 348 22.00 16.00 -43.27
C ALA A 348 21.18 14.85 -42.65
N GLY A 349 20.85 14.96 -41.35
CA GLY A 349 20.00 14.00 -40.65
C GLY A 349 18.61 13.94 -41.25
N LEU A 350 17.95 15.09 -41.42
CA LEU A 350 16.60 15.15 -42.00
C LEU A 350 16.55 14.60 -43.44
N THR A 351 17.57 14.86 -44.26
CA THR A 351 17.70 14.25 -45.60
C THR A 351 17.88 12.72 -45.54
N ALA A 352 18.44 12.20 -44.45
CA ALA A 352 18.72 10.78 -44.23
C ALA A 352 17.61 10.05 -43.44
N ASP A 353 16.45 10.70 -43.23
CA ASP A 353 15.36 10.21 -42.37
C ASP A 353 15.81 9.93 -40.92
N ASP A 354 16.71 10.78 -40.38
CA ASP A 354 17.26 10.73 -39.01
C ASP A 354 17.04 12.06 -38.29
N GLU A 355 16.13 12.09 -37.32
CA GLU A 355 15.79 13.28 -36.54
C GLU A 355 16.81 13.63 -35.45
N VAL A 356 17.70 12.71 -35.07
CA VAL A 356 18.56 12.86 -33.88
C VAL A 356 19.45 14.11 -33.96
N PRO A 357 20.12 14.42 -35.08
CA PRO A 357 20.93 15.63 -35.18
C PRO A 357 20.11 16.91 -35.00
N TYR A 358 18.86 16.93 -35.45
CA TYR A 358 17.93 18.04 -35.25
C TYR A 358 17.58 18.19 -33.75
N LEU A 359 17.24 17.09 -33.07
CA LEU A 359 16.92 17.09 -31.65
C LEU A 359 18.09 17.58 -30.79
N ILE A 360 19.33 17.20 -31.12
CA ILE A 360 20.54 17.70 -30.46
C ILE A 360 20.68 19.22 -30.62
N LEU A 361 20.39 19.76 -31.81
CA LEU A 361 20.41 21.20 -32.05
C LEU A 361 19.35 21.91 -31.19
N VAL A 362 18.13 21.38 -31.12
CA VAL A 362 17.05 21.92 -30.29
C VAL A 362 17.43 21.90 -28.80
N ASP A 363 17.99 20.80 -28.30
CA ASP A 363 18.40 20.68 -26.91
C ASP A 363 19.49 21.67 -26.50
N LYS A 364 20.50 21.88 -27.35
CA LYS A 364 21.54 22.89 -27.11
C LYS A 364 20.96 24.30 -26.92
N LEU A 365 19.91 24.63 -27.66
CA LEU A 365 19.19 25.89 -27.52
C LEU A 365 18.38 25.93 -26.23
N LYS A 366 17.63 24.86 -25.91
CA LYS A 366 16.79 24.77 -24.70
C LYS A 366 17.57 24.73 -23.39
N THR A 367 18.76 24.15 -23.39
CA THR A 367 19.62 24.06 -22.20
C THR A 367 20.53 25.27 -22.01
N SER A 368 20.49 26.23 -22.95
CA SER A 368 21.23 27.49 -22.83
C SER A 368 20.77 28.29 -21.61
N SER A 369 21.70 29.02 -20.98
CA SER A 369 21.36 29.98 -19.92
C SER A 369 20.68 31.26 -20.43
N ASN A 370 20.54 31.43 -21.74
CA ASN A 370 19.96 32.61 -22.38
C ASN A 370 18.51 32.35 -22.79
N LEU A 371 17.58 33.19 -22.31
CA LEU A 371 16.14 33.06 -22.59
C LEU A 371 15.77 33.12 -24.08
N ASN A 372 16.54 33.86 -24.91
CA ASN A 372 16.28 33.93 -26.35
C ASN A 372 16.64 32.61 -27.06
N ASP A 373 17.71 31.93 -26.60
CA ASP A 373 18.07 30.61 -27.10
C ASP A 373 16.98 29.60 -26.72
N GLN A 374 16.54 29.63 -25.46
CA GLN A 374 15.47 28.76 -24.98
C GLN A 374 14.18 28.95 -25.79
N TYR A 375 13.77 30.20 -26.01
CA TYR A 375 12.61 30.52 -26.84
C TYR A 375 12.75 30.01 -28.28
N LEU A 376 13.95 30.12 -28.87
CA LEU A 376 14.22 29.59 -30.19
C LEU A 376 14.17 28.06 -30.21
N GLY A 377 14.70 27.40 -29.18
CA GLY A 377 14.61 25.95 -29.00
C GLY A 377 13.15 25.48 -28.88
N ASP A 378 12.34 26.16 -28.06
CA ASP A 378 10.90 25.88 -27.93
C ASP A 378 10.15 26.11 -29.23
N TYR A 379 10.48 27.17 -29.97
CA TYR A 379 9.90 27.43 -31.29
C TYR A 379 10.22 26.32 -32.29
N LEU A 380 11.48 25.88 -32.35
CA LEU A 380 11.88 24.77 -33.21
C LEU A 380 11.15 23.47 -32.83
N GLN A 381 11.12 23.13 -31.54
CA GLN A 381 10.38 21.97 -31.07
C GLN A 381 8.88 22.04 -31.45
N GLU A 382 8.27 23.22 -31.40
CA GLU A 382 6.87 23.38 -31.83
C GLU A 382 6.70 23.21 -33.36
N GLN A 383 7.69 23.62 -34.17
CA GLN A 383 7.69 23.35 -35.60
C GLN A 383 7.81 21.85 -35.90
N GLU A 384 8.70 21.14 -35.21
CA GLU A 384 8.89 19.69 -35.32
C GLU A 384 7.57 18.92 -35.16
N LYS A 385 6.76 19.27 -34.14
CA LYS A 385 5.47 18.60 -33.86
C LYS A 385 4.51 18.62 -35.06
N ALA A 386 4.59 19.62 -35.94
CA ALA A 386 3.73 19.72 -37.12
C ALA A 386 4.03 18.64 -38.18
N PHE A 387 5.20 18.02 -38.12
CA PHE A 387 5.66 16.96 -39.03
C PHE A 387 5.62 15.57 -38.40
N GLN A 388 5.37 15.50 -37.09
CA GLN A 388 5.24 14.23 -36.37
C GLN A 388 3.85 13.61 -36.56
N PHE A 389 3.84 12.30 -36.74
CA PHE A 389 2.65 11.46 -36.63
C PHE A 389 3.01 10.16 -35.94
N GLN A 390 2.02 9.32 -35.64
CA GLN A 390 2.25 7.96 -35.20
C GLN A 390 1.60 6.98 -36.15
N GLN A 391 2.25 5.84 -36.30
CA GLN A 391 1.84 4.75 -37.15
C GLN A 391 1.69 3.48 -36.33
N ALA A 392 0.62 2.73 -36.57
CA ALA A 392 0.49 1.39 -36.03
C ALA A 392 1.55 0.44 -36.60
N ARG A 393 2.27 -0.24 -35.72
CA ARG A 393 3.07 -1.41 -36.05
C ARG A 393 2.37 -2.64 -35.49
N TYR A 394 2.15 -3.64 -36.33
CA TYR A 394 1.66 -4.95 -35.91
C TYR A 394 2.81 -5.93 -36.07
N ASP A 395 3.22 -6.52 -34.96
CA ASP A 395 4.29 -7.49 -34.91
C ASP A 395 3.70 -8.87 -35.28
N GLY A 396 4.28 -9.49 -36.31
CA GLY A 396 3.77 -10.73 -36.91
C GLY A 396 2.66 -10.52 -37.95
N ASP A 397 1.68 -11.43 -37.99
CA ASP A 397 0.55 -11.39 -38.92
C ASP A 397 -0.73 -10.88 -38.23
N LEU A 398 -0.66 -9.93 -37.31
CA LEU A 398 -1.86 -9.46 -36.59
C LEU A 398 -2.62 -8.33 -37.29
N LYS A 399 -2.02 -7.69 -38.29
CA LYS A 399 -2.61 -6.59 -39.05
C LYS A 399 -3.99 -6.97 -39.63
N GLY A 400 -4.97 -6.11 -39.38
CA GLY A 400 -6.34 -6.26 -39.88
C GLY A 400 -7.17 -7.38 -39.24
N THR A 401 -6.65 -8.03 -38.19
CA THR A 401 -7.41 -9.01 -37.41
C THR A 401 -8.18 -8.38 -36.26
N GLU A 402 -9.21 -9.05 -35.75
CA GLU A 402 -9.90 -8.63 -34.53
C GLU A 402 -8.93 -8.51 -33.35
N VAL A 403 -7.98 -9.46 -33.20
CA VAL A 403 -6.95 -9.40 -32.15
C VAL A 403 -6.10 -8.14 -32.30
N GLY A 404 -5.60 -7.86 -33.51
CA GLY A 404 -4.85 -6.64 -33.80
C GLY A 404 -5.64 -5.37 -33.45
N MET A 405 -6.94 -5.34 -33.74
CA MET A 405 -7.80 -4.20 -33.38
C MET A 405 -7.99 -4.06 -31.86
N VAL A 406 -8.08 -5.16 -31.12
CA VAL A 406 -8.14 -5.15 -29.65
C VAL A 406 -6.82 -4.61 -29.07
N LEU A 407 -5.67 -5.10 -29.55
CA LEU A 407 -4.36 -4.59 -29.10
C LEU A 407 -4.21 -3.10 -29.38
N PHE A 408 -4.58 -2.66 -30.59
CA PHE A 408 -4.63 -1.25 -30.98
C PHE A 408 -5.51 -0.46 -30.02
N TYR A 409 -6.75 -0.93 -29.81
CA TYR A 409 -7.72 -0.26 -28.97
C TYR A 409 -7.20 -0.06 -27.54
N THR A 410 -6.73 -1.13 -26.90
CA THR A 410 -6.32 -1.09 -25.50
C THR A 410 -5.06 -0.27 -25.27
N ASP A 411 -4.15 -0.24 -26.24
CA ASP A 411 -2.97 0.64 -26.21
C ASP A 411 -3.39 2.11 -26.33
N LEU A 412 -4.17 2.43 -27.38
CA LEU A 412 -4.60 3.81 -27.62
C LEU A 412 -5.46 4.33 -26.47
N LEU A 413 -6.37 3.52 -25.94
CA LEU A 413 -7.24 3.92 -24.84
C LEU A 413 -6.45 4.22 -23.57
N ALA A 414 -5.45 3.40 -23.22
CA ALA A 414 -4.61 3.64 -22.05
C ALA A 414 -3.91 5.00 -22.16
N LYS A 415 -3.44 5.36 -23.36
CA LYS A 415 -2.83 6.67 -23.64
C LYS A 415 -3.84 7.81 -23.56
N LEU A 416 -5.03 7.63 -24.15
CA LEU A 416 -6.11 8.62 -24.08
C LEU A 416 -6.50 8.91 -22.63
N TRP A 417 -6.65 7.88 -21.80
CA TRP A 417 -6.97 8.04 -20.37
C TRP A 417 -5.79 8.60 -19.56
N SER A 418 -4.56 8.17 -19.84
CA SER A 418 -3.36 8.73 -19.21
C SER A 418 -3.25 10.25 -19.43
N GLN A 419 -3.62 10.71 -20.62
CA GLN A 419 -3.61 12.12 -21.00
C GLN A 419 -4.89 12.88 -20.62
N ASP A 420 -5.88 12.19 -20.04
CA ASP A 420 -7.26 12.65 -19.87
C ASP A 420 -7.84 13.32 -21.12
N HIS A 421 -7.59 12.72 -22.28
CA HIS A 421 -8.00 13.29 -23.56
C HIS A 421 -9.51 13.51 -23.59
N ARG A 422 -9.92 14.79 -23.68
CA ARG A 422 -11.34 15.22 -23.62
C ARG A 422 -12.07 14.75 -22.36
N SER A 423 -11.40 14.74 -21.22
CA SER A 423 -11.98 14.32 -19.93
C SER A 423 -12.55 12.90 -20.00
N SER A 424 -11.87 12.01 -20.72
CA SER A 424 -12.34 10.64 -20.95
C SER A 424 -11.81 9.63 -19.93
N ALA A 425 -10.89 10.03 -19.04
CA ALA A 425 -10.40 9.17 -17.98
C ALA A 425 -11.56 8.76 -17.04
N PRO A 426 -11.63 7.49 -16.61
CA PRO A 426 -12.78 6.96 -15.89
C PRO A 426 -12.76 7.31 -14.38
N GLN A 427 -12.40 8.54 -14.02
CA GLN A 427 -12.18 8.95 -12.61
C GLN A 427 -13.41 8.78 -11.74
N GLU A 428 -14.61 9.03 -12.29
CA GLU A 428 -15.88 8.88 -11.56
C GLU A 428 -16.32 7.41 -11.42
N ALA A 429 -15.90 6.55 -12.35
CA ALA A 429 -16.38 5.18 -12.44
C ALA A 429 -15.40 4.16 -11.84
N VAL A 430 -14.11 4.48 -11.84
CA VAL A 430 -13.03 3.68 -11.27
C VAL A 430 -12.38 4.51 -10.16
N PRO A 431 -12.68 4.23 -8.88
CA PRO A 431 -12.19 5.01 -7.75
C PRO A 431 -10.66 5.11 -7.74
N ASP A 432 -10.17 6.30 -7.40
CA ASP A 432 -8.74 6.67 -7.36
C ASP A 432 -8.01 6.64 -8.72
N PHE A 433 -8.72 6.47 -9.84
CA PHE A 433 -8.09 6.62 -11.15
C PHE A 433 -7.63 8.06 -11.35
N LEU A 434 -6.32 8.27 -11.41
CA LEU A 434 -5.71 9.57 -11.69
C LEU A 434 -5.01 9.52 -13.04
N PRO A 435 -5.39 10.37 -14.02
CA PRO A 435 -4.62 10.52 -15.24
C PRO A 435 -3.24 11.08 -14.91
N SER A 436 -2.27 10.84 -15.78
CA SER A 436 -0.89 11.30 -15.58
C SER A 436 -0.78 12.83 -15.50
N THR A 437 -1.75 13.55 -16.08
CA THR A 437 -1.90 15.01 -15.98
C THR A 437 -2.24 15.51 -14.56
N GLN A 438 -2.81 14.64 -13.71
CA GLN A 438 -3.17 14.94 -12.31
C GLN A 438 -2.25 14.24 -11.31
N ILE A 439 -1.53 13.18 -11.70
CA ILE A 439 -0.53 12.53 -10.83
C ILE A 439 0.62 13.49 -10.49
N THR A 440 0.89 14.42 -11.38
CA THR A 440 1.95 15.42 -11.24
C THR A 440 1.84 16.27 -9.98
N SER A 441 0.64 16.72 -9.60
CA SER A 441 0.42 17.44 -8.33
C SER A 441 0.53 16.53 -7.10
N ASN A 442 0.58 15.21 -7.32
CA ASN A 442 0.61 14.21 -6.27
C ASN A 442 1.99 13.58 -6.05
N ILE A 443 3.05 13.98 -6.76
CA ILE A 443 4.41 13.47 -6.54
C ILE A 443 5.34 14.54 -5.98
N ALA A 444 6.22 14.16 -5.06
CA ALA A 444 7.10 15.11 -4.40
C ALA A 444 8.21 15.69 -5.30
N SER A 445 8.67 16.89 -4.93
CA SER A 445 9.72 17.68 -5.58
C SER A 445 11.09 17.00 -5.67
N ILE A 446 11.34 15.96 -4.86
CA ILE A 446 12.52 15.08 -4.99
C ILE A 446 12.62 14.38 -6.34
N TYR A 447 11.49 14.21 -7.05
CA TYR A 447 11.44 13.54 -8.36
C TYR A 447 11.49 14.50 -9.55
N LYS A 448 11.59 15.81 -9.32
CA LYS A 448 11.61 16.82 -10.39
C LYS A 448 12.73 16.56 -11.39
N GLN A 449 13.97 16.41 -10.91
CA GLN A 449 15.12 16.23 -11.79
C GLN A 449 15.06 14.92 -12.57
N GLU A 450 14.66 13.82 -11.93
CA GLU A 450 14.48 12.54 -12.60
C GLU A 450 13.50 12.63 -13.77
N THR A 451 12.40 13.35 -13.56
CA THR A 451 11.38 13.52 -14.60
C THR A 451 11.88 14.45 -15.72
N LEU A 452 12.70 15.46 -15.41
CA LEU A 452 13.38 16.31 -16.41
C LEU A 452 14.43 15.55 -17.22
N ASP A 453 15.18 14.65 -16.58
CA ASP A 453 16.22 13.84 -17.22
C ASP A 453 15.61 12.81 -18.21
N PHE A 454 14.41 12.30 -17.90
CA PHE A 454 13.71 11.27 -18.66
C PHE A 454 12.24 11.64 -18.93
N PRO A 455 12.01 12.65 -19.81
CA PRO A 455 10.67 13.22 -19.99
C PRO A 455 9.71 12.32 -20.77
N ASN A 456 10.27 11.41 -21.56
CA ASN A 456 9.50 10.47 -22.35
C ASN A 456 9.31 9.18 -21.56
N THR A 457 8.15 8.57 -21.73
CA THR A 457 7.89 7.23 -21.21
C THR A 457 7.19 6.45 -22.29
N ARG A 458 7.70 5.25 -22.54
CA ARG A 458 7.04 4.21 -23.31
C ARG A 458 6.29 3.32 -22.34
N ILE A 459 4.97 3.23 -22.47
CA ILE A 459 4.15 2.26 -21.73
C ILE A 459 3.87 1.06 -22.63
N TRP A 460 3.83 -0.17 -22.11
CA TRP A 460 3.29 -1.27 -22.88
C TRP A 460 2.65 -2.39 -22.09
N PHE A 461 1.62 -3.02 -22.64
CA PHE A 461 1.04 -4.21 -22.02
C PHE A 461 1.89 -5.43 -22.32
N GLY A 462 1.99 -6.36 -21.37
CA GLY A 462 2.71 -7.62 -21.52
C GLY A 462 2.34 -8.64 -20.46
N PRO A 463 2.95 -9.84 -20.48
CA PRO A 463 2.66 -10.89 -19.53
C PRO A 463 3.10 -10.50 -18.12
N GLN A 464 2.34 -10.93 -17.12
CA GLN A 464 2.64 -10.71 -15.70
C GLN A 464 3.21 -11.99 -15.09
N ASP A 465 4.39 -11.92 -14.47
CA ASP A 465 5.09 -13.08 -13.92
C ASP A 465 4.27 -13.80 -12.82
N LYS A 466 3.56 -13.04 -11.97
CA LYS A 466 2.62 -13.61 -10.98
C LYS A 466 1.35 -14.22 -11.58
N GLY A 467 1.11 -13.98 -12.87
CA GLY A 467 -0.11 -14.36 -13.57
C GLY A 467 -0.14 -15.78 -14.13
N PHE A 468 0.98 -16.51 -14.11
CA PHE A 468 1.04 -17.90 -14.60
C PHE A 468 2.13 -18.72 -13.91
N GLN A 469 2.07 -20.04 -13.98
CA GLN A 469 3.08 -20.98 -13.47
C GLN A 469 3.20 -22.21 -14.37
N ILE A 470 4.42 -22.71 -14.60
CA ILE A 470 4.65 -24.01 -15.25
C ILE A 470 4.96 -25.07 -14.19
N THR A 471 4.39 -26.26 -14.34
CA THR A 471 4.60 -27.39 -13.42
C THR A 471 5.08 -28.62 -14.18
N ASP A 472 6.17 -29.23 -13.72
CA ASP A 472 6.77 -30.42 -14.33
C ASP A 472 5.97 -31.69 -14.08
N ALA A 473 5.31 -31.79 -12.91
CA ALA A 473 4.63 -33.01 -12.48
C ALA A 473 3.63 -33.54 -13.52
N ASP A 474 3.01 -32.61 -14.25
CA ASP A 474 1.94 -32.88 -15.21
C ASP A 474 2.20 -32.29 -16.60
N ASN A 475 3.34 -31.64 -16.83
CA ASN A 475 3.58 -30.80 -18.01
C ASN A 475 2.40 -29.83 -18.25
N SER A 476 2.14 -28.98 -17.26
CA SER A 476 1.01 -28.05 -17.27
C SER A 476 1.40 -26.60 -17.04
N LEU A 477 0.56 -25.72 -17.58
CA LEU A 477 0.57 -24.28 -17.46
C LEU A 477 -0.70 -23.85 -16.73
N LEU A 478 -0.52 -23.14 -15.62
CA LEU A 478 -1.58 -22.68 -14.72
C LEU A 478 -1.64 -21.16 -14.77
N PHE A 479 -2.85 -20.59 -14.73
CA PHE A 479 -3.04 -19.14 -14.80
C PHE A 479 -3.72 -18.61 -13.54
N ALA A 480 -3.32 -17.40 -13.14
CA ALA A 480 -4.09 -16.57 -12.24
C ALA A 480 -5.23 -15.93 -13.01
N ARG A 481 -6.12 -15.20 -12.32
CA ARG A 481 -7.16 -14.41 -13.00
C ARG A 481 -6.57 -13.38 -13.96
N ASN A 482 -5.52 -12.66 -13.54
CA ASN A 482 -4.80 -11.72 -14.40
C ASN A 482 -3.46 -12.29 -14.83
N ALA A 483 -3.21 -12.23 -16.12
CA ALA A 483 -1.93 -12.54 -16.75
C ALA A 483 -1.33 -11.33 -17.48
N THR A 484 -2.00 -10.18 -17.44
CA THR A 484 -1.54 -8.94 -18.09
C THR A 484 -1.05 -7.94 -17.04
N ARG A 485 0.05 -7.25 -17.37
CA ARG A 485 0.46 -6.00 -16.70
C ARG A 485 0.89 -4.96 -17.74
N ILE A 486 0.95 -3.71 -17.30
CA ILE A 486 1.61 -2.61 -17.99
C ILE A 486 3.06 -2.51 -17.49
N TYR A 487 3.97 -2.40 -18.43
CA TYR A 487 5.36 -2.07 -18.25
C TYR A 487 5.60 -0.62 -18.65
N ALA A 488 6.68 -0.04 -18.15
CA ALA A 488 7.24 1.15 -18.73
C ALA A 488 8.75 1.22 -18.64
N ALA A 489 9.27 1.98 -19.58
CA ALA A 489 10.61 2.51 -19.54
C ALA A 489 10.55 4.00 -19.83
N SER A 490 11.35 4.77 -19.11
CA SER A 490 11.53 6.19 -19.42
C SER A 490 12.77 6.37 -20.27
N SER A 491 12.78 7.41 -21.10
CA SER A 491 13.88 7.66 -22.02
C SER A 491 14.13 9.14 -22.18
N ASN A 492 15.33 9.44 -22.67
CA ASN A 492 15.70 10.77 -23.10
C ASN A 492 15.73 10.79 -24.64
N PRO A 493 14.95 11.66 -25.32
CA PRO A 493 14.88 11.69 -26.78
C PRO A 493 16.24 11.96 -27.45
N LEU A 494 17.20 12.53 -26.74
CA LEU A 494 18.55 12.81 -27.24
C LEU A 494 19.48 11.59 -27.20
N ARG A 495 19.04 10.52 -26.54
CA ARG A 495 19.75 9.25 -26.40
C ARG A 495 18.80 8.11 -26.77
N PRO A 496 18.35 8.04 -28.03
CA PRO A 496 17.42 7.00 -28.46
C PRO A 496 18.03 5.62 -28.22
N GLY A 497 17.21 4.69 -27.74
CA GLY A 497 17.65 3.34 -27.35
C GLY A 497 18.23 3.21 -25.94
N GLU A 498 18.51 4.32 -25.25
CA GLU A 498 18.86 4.30 -23.81
C GLU A 498 17.61 4.44 -22.94
N GLU A 499 16.91 3.32 -22.73
CA GLU A 499 15.78 3.22 -21.82
C GLU A 499 16.24 3.01 -20.36
N THR A 500 15.59 3.68 -19.42
CA THR A 500 15.81 3.54 -17.97
C THR A 500 14.53 3.05 -17.28
N VAL A 501 14.63 2.77 -15.97
CA VAL A 501 13.45 2.50 -15.14
C VAL A 501 12.47 3.66 -15.25
N ALA A 502 11.17 3.36 -15.20
CA ALA A 502 10.13 4.37 -15.29
C ALA A 502 10.37 5.51 -14.28
N SER A 503 10.13 6.74 -14.73
CA SER A 503 10.15 7.92 -13.89
C SER A 503 9.10 7.81 -12.77
N ALA A 504 9.29 8.48 -11.63
CA ALA A 504 8.36 8.43 -10.51
C ALA A 504 6.91 8.75 -10.92
N ARG A 505 6.72 9.71 -11.83
CA ARG A 505 5.40 10.07 -12.40
C ARG A 505 4.78 8.89 -13.15
N SER A 506 5.55 8.27 -14.03
CA SER A 506 5.08 7.17 -14.87
C SER A 506 4.87 5.90 -14.05
N GLU A 507 5.76 5.62 -13.09
CA GLU A 507 5.61 4.50 -12.15
C GLU A 507 4.37 4.66 -11.28
N ALA A 508 4.03 5.87 -10.82
CA ALA A 508 2.80 6.10 -10.06
C ALA A 508 1.55 5.74 -10.88
N PHE A 509 1.46 6.20 -12.14
CA PHE A 509 0.34 5.86 -13.04
C PHE A 509 0.24 4.37 -13.31
N ILE A 510 1.38 3.74 -13.65
CA ILE A 510 1.44 2.36 -14.13
C ILE A 510 1.33 1.38 -12.97
N GLY A 511 1.95 1.70 -11.84
CA GLY A 511 1.81 0.95 -10.60
C GLY A 511 0.35 0.89 -10.20
N TRP A 512 -0.34 2.03 -10.15
CA TRP A 512 -1.78 2.08 -9.89
C TRP A 512 -2.56 1.22 -10.89
N TRP A 513 -2.29 1.34 -12.19
CA TRP A 513 -3.01 0.55 -13.19
C TRP A 513 -2.81 -0.96 -13.00
N ASN A 514 -1.58 -1.40 -12.76
CA ASN A 514 -1.25 -2.80 -12.52
C ASN A 514 -1.93 -3.36 -11.28
N ASP A 515 -1.99 -2.54 -10.24
CA ASP A 515 -2.63 -2.84 -8.98
C ASP A 515 -4.16 -2.96 -9.13
N HIS A 516 -4.74 -2.23 -10.08
CA HIS A 516 -6.20 -2.12 -10.25
C HIS A 516 -6.72 -2.65 -11.60
N TYR A 517 -5.93 -3.50 -12.27
CA TYR A 517 -6.25 -4.01 -13.60
C TYR A 517 -7.64 -4.67 -13.69
N GLU A 518 -8.05 -5.44 -12.68
CA GLU A 518 -9.36 -6.13 -12.70
C GLU A 518 -10.55 -5.18 -12.77
N GLU A 519 -10.43 -4.03 -12.12
CA GLU A 519 -11.50 -3.04 -12.07
C GLU A 519 -11.54 -2.20 -13.33
N VAL A 520 -10.36 -1.86 -13.85
CA VAL A 520 -10.26 -1.25 -15.17
C VAL A 520 -10.85 -2.17 -16.24
N ALA A 521 -10.56 -3.47 -16.15
CA ALA A 521 -11.12 -4.48 -17.07
C ALA A 521 -12.62 -4.71 -16.86
N ALA A 522 -13.11 -4.67 -15.62
CA ALA A 522 -14.54 -4.72 -15.35
C ALA A 522 -15.29 -3.49 -15.92
N TYR A 523 -14.64 -2.33 -15.90
CA TYR A 523 -15.18 -1.11 -16.50
C TYR A 523 -15.12 -1.14 -18.02
N GLU A 524 -13.97 -1.47 -18.62
CA GLU A 524 -13.76 -1.60 -20.07
C GLU A 524 -13.42 -3.05 -20.47
N PRO A 525 -14.42 -3.83 -20.93
CA PRO A 525 -14.26 -5.26 -21.20
C PRO A 525 -13.25 -5.62 -22.29
N GLU A 526 -12.78 -4.70 -23.13
CA GLU A 526 -11.68 -5.04 -24.04
C GLU A 526 -10.35 -5.28 -23.30
N TYR A 527 -10.16 -4.77 -22.08
CA TYR A 527 -9.03 -5.19 -21.23
C TYR A 527 -9.22 -6.61 -20.71
N GLU A 528 -10.45 -7.08 -20.47
CA GLU A 528 -10.69 -8.50 -20.20
C GLU A 528 -10.29 -9.37 -21.40
N ARG A 529 -10.66 -8.95 -22.62
CA ARG A 529 -10.23 -9.62 -23.85
C ARG A 529 -8.71 -9.60 -24.01
N LEU A 530 -8.06 -8.47 -23.71
CA LEU A 530 -6.59 -8.38 -23.71
C LEU A 530 -5.97 -9.40 -22.75
N ASN A 531 -6.54 -9.56 -21.55
CA ASN A 531 -6.09 -10.57 -20.60
C ASN A 531 -6.23 -12.00 -21.15
N GLN A 532 -7.32 -12.34 -21.84
CA GLN A 532 -7.42 -13.64 -22.52
C GLN A 532 -6.40 -13.77 -23.66
N ILE A 533 -6.23 -12.75 -24.50
CA ILE A 533 -5.20 -12.74 -25.55
C ILE A 533 -3.82 -13.03 -24.94
N MET A 534 -3.53 -12.45 -23.78
CA MET A 534 -2.28 -12.68 -23.05
C MET A 534 -2.14 -14.13 -22.53
N LYS A 535 -3.21 -14.72 -21.97
CA LYS A 535 -3.18 -16.12 -21.52
C LYS A 535 -2.99 -17.10 -22.67
N TRP A 536 -3.65 -16.84 -23.81
CA TRP A 536 -3.50 -17.67 -25.00
C TRP A 536 -2.14 -17.49 -25.67
N SER A 537 -1.57 -16.28 -25.67
CA SER A 537 -0.19 -16.07 -26.14
C SER A 537 0.83 -16.79 -25.24
N LEU A 538 0.64 -16.77 -23.92
CA LEU A 538 1.45 -17.56 -22.98
C LEU A 538 1.36 -19.07 -23.26
N LEU A 539 0.16 -19.62 -23.50
CA LEU A 539 -0.01 -21.03 -23.87
C LEU A 539 0.73 -21.36 -25.18
N ILE A 540 0.60 -20.52 -26.21
CA ILE A 540 1.26 -20.73 -27.50
C ILE A 540 2.79 -20.62 -27.34
N GLY A 541 3.28 -19.60 -26.64
CA GLY A 541 4.72 -19.41 -26.38
C GLY A 541 5.32 -20.58 -25.60
N TRP A 542 4.61 -21.10 -24.59
CA TRP A 542 5.03 -22.28 -23.84
C TRP A 542 5.14 -23.53 -24.75
N LEU A 543 4.13 -23.77 -25.59
CA LEU A 543 4.16 -24.89 -26.54
C LEU A 543 5.26 -24.73 -27.61
N ASN A 544 5.53 -23.50 -28.05
CA ASN A 544 6.60 -23.22 -29.00
C ASN A 544 7.97 -23.53 -28.38
N ASN A 545 8.23 -23.05 -27.17
CA ASN A 545 9.45 -23.30 -26.41
C ASN A 545 9.71 -24.81 -26.20
N GLU A 546 8.65 -25.61 -26.02
CA GLU A 546 8.77 -27.07 -25.87
C GLU A 546 8.81 -27.84 -27.20
N GLY A 547 8.72 -27.16 -28.35
CA GLY A 547 8.61 -27.81 -29.66
C GLY A 547 7.30 -28.56 -29.87
N GLN A 548 6.26 -28.21 -29.12
CA GLN A 548 4.93 -28.84 -29.09
C GLN A 548 3.85 -28.00 -29.79
N SER A 549 4.24 -27.03 -30.61
CA SER A 549 3.32 -26.15 -31.35
C SER A 549 2.30 -26.90 -32.22
N HIS A 550 2.66 -28.10 -32.69
CA HIS A 550 1.84 -28.98 -33.51
C HIS A 550 0.53 -29.44 -32.81
N LYS A 551 0.46 -29.38 -31.48
CA LYS A 551 -0.76 -29.67 -30.73
C LYS A 551 -1.91 -28.70 -31.05
N LEU A 552 -1.58 -27.55 -31.64
CA LEU A 552 -2.52 -26.53 -32.09
C LEU A 552 -2.66 -26.46 -33.62
N ASP A 553 -2.19 -27.47 -34.37
CA ASP A 553 -2.28 -27.51 -35.84
C ASP A 553 -3.73 -27.42 -36.37
N LEU A 554 -4.73 -27.75 -35.53
CA LEU A 554 -6.15 -27.53 -35.82
C LEU A 554 -6.47 -26.07 -36.19
N LEU A 555 -5.70 -25.10 -35.67
CA LEU A 555 -5.87 -23.65 -35.92
C LEU A 555 -5.40 -23.23 -37.32
N LYS A 556 -4.60 -24.05 -38.01
CA LYS A 556 -4.12 -23.77 -39.37
C LYS A 556 -5.25 -23.64 -40.38
N THR A 557 -6.36 -24.35 -40.15
CA THR A 557 -7.52 -24.37 -41.06
C THR A 557 -8.56 -23.29 -40.74
N VAL A 558 -8.41 -22.58 -39.61
CA VAL A 558 -9.33 -21.53 -39.19
C VAL A 558 -9.08 -20.29 -40.05
N SER A 559 -10.13 -19.83 -40.74
CA SER A 559 -10.06 -18.62 -41.57
C SER A 559 -10.11 -17.38 -40.69
N VAL A 560 -8.99 -16.67 -40.58
CA VAL A 560 -8.91 -15.39 -39.87
C VAL A 560 -9.23 -14.25 -40.83
N LYS A 561 -10.13 -13.35 -40.45
CA LYS A 561 -10.42 -12.11 -41.18
C LYS A 561 -9.28 -11.11 -40.96
N ARG A 562 -8.71 -10.56 -42.04
CA ARG A 562 -7.48 -9.73 -42.04
C ARG A 562 -7.63 -8.39 -42.78
N ASP A 563 -8.85 -7.89 -42.87
CA ASP A 563 -9.25 -6.68 -43.61
C ASP A 563 -9.84 -5.61 -42.69
N ALA A 564 -9.76 -5.77 -41.37
CA ALA A 564 -10.18 -4.73 -40.43
C ALA A 564 -9.26 -3.50 -40.54
N TRP A 565 -9.86 -2.34 -40.38
CA TRP A 565 -9.19 -1.05 -40.30
C TRP A 565 -9.69 -0.34 -39.06
N PHE A 566 -8.80 0.10 -38.17
CA PHE A 566 -9.19 0.49 -36.81
C PHE A 566 -10.32 1.53 -36.74
N PRO A 567 -10.29 2.66 -37.49
CA PRO A 567 -11.39 3.63 -37.48
C PRO A 567 -12.76 3.05 -37.87
N ASP A 568 -12.78 2.08 -38.79
CA ASP A 568 -14.01 1.41 -39.22
C ASP A 568 -14.47 0.40 -38.18
N TRP A 569 -13.52 -0.34 -37.61
CA TRP A 569 -13.75 -1.26 -36.51
C TRP A 569 -14.30 -0.55 -35.28
N ALA A 570 -13.68 0.54 -34.83
CA ALA A 570 -14.09 1.28 -33.64
C ALA A 570 -15.52 1.83 -33.80
N ARG A 571 -15.85 2.38 -34.97
CA ARG A 571 -17.22 2.85 -35.30
C ARG A 571 -18.23 1.71 -35.34
N ALA A 572 -17.89 0.58 -35.95
CA ALA A 572 -18.77 -0.60 -35.97
C ALA A 572 -19.02 -1.19 -34.57
N ASN A 573 -18.17 -0.84 -33.60
CA ASN A 573 -18.19 -1.33 -32.24
C ASN A 573 -18.48 -0.22 -31.21
N GLN A 574 -18.94 0.95 -31.64
CA GLN A 574 -19.06 2.10 -30.75
C GLN A 574 -19.99 1.86 -29.56
N ASP A 575 -21.05 1.06 -29.70
CA ASP A 575 -22.01 0.79 -28.62
C ASP A 575 -21.36 0.06 -27.42
N ARG A 576 -20.34 -0.76 -27.68
CA ARG A 576 -19.70 -1.62 -26.67
C ARG A 576 -18.41 -1.04 -26.07
N LEU A 577 -17.74 -0.11 -26.74
CA LEU A 577 -16.51 0.54 -26.24
C LEU A 577 -16.87 1.68 -25.28
N LYS A 578 -16.11 1.90 -24.20
CA LYS A 578 -16.39 3.02 -23.28
C LYS A 578 -16.01 4.37 -23.86
N PHE A 579 -14.89 4.45 -24.58
CA PHE A 579 -14.54 5.65 -25.32
C PHE A 579 -15.40 5.79 -26.59
N LYS A 580 -16.08 6.94 -26.73
CA LYS A 580 -17.08 7.15 -27.79
C LYS A 580 -16.63 8.09 -28.90
N ASP A 581 -15.64 8.94 -28.66
CA ASP A 581 -15.30 10.08 -29.52
C ASP A 581 -14.15 9.76 -30.50
N TRP A 582 -14.22 8.62 -31.20
CA TRP A 582 -13.13 8.16 -32.07
C TRP A 582 -12.80 9.11 -33.21
N ASP A 583 -13.76 9.92 -33.65
CA ASP A 583 -13.54 10.91 -34.71
C ASP A 583 -12.63 12.05 -34.22
N SER A 584 -12.54 12.29 -32.91
CA SER A 584 -11.63 13.31 -32.33
C SER A 584 -10.16 12.99 -32.51
N VAL A 585 -9.84 11.70 -32.60
CA VAL A 585 -8.46 11.21 -32.70
C VAL A 585 -7.81 11.65 -34.01
N GLY A 586 -8.60 11.87 -35.06
CA GLY A 586 -8.13 12.47 -36.31
C GLY A 586 -7.30 11.55 -37.19
N PHE A 587 -7.64 10.25 -37.27
CA PHE A 587 -6.95 9.27 -38.12
C PHE A 587 -6.76 9.76 -39.57
N TYR A 588 -5.55 9.59 -40.09
CA TYR A 588 -5.25 9.88 -41.49
C TYR A 588 -5.86 8.82 -42.42
N LYS A 589 -5.98 9.18 -43.70
CA LYS A 589 -6.47 8.26 -44.73
C LYS A 589 -5.49 7.09 -44.92
N GLN A 590 -6.02 5.92 -45.27
CA GLN A 590 -5.21 4.76 -45.63
C GLN A 590 -4.18 5.12 -46.72
N GLY A 591 -2.92 4.72 -46.54
CA GLY A 591 -1.84 5.08 -47.45
C GLY A 591 -1.21 6.45 -47.20
N TYR A 592 -1.56 7.14 -46.10
CA TYR A 592 -0.94 8.41 -45.71
C TYR A 592 0.58 8.26 -45.69
N LEU A 593 1.29 9.07 -46.47
CA LEU A 593 2.76 9.02 -46.63
C LEU A 593 3.31 7.62 -46.96
N GLY A 594 2.53 6.77 -47.65
CA GLY A 594 2.95 5.42 -48.01
C GLY A 594 2.84 4.40 -46.87
N THR A 595 2.35 4.79 -45.69
CA THR A 595 2.08 3.87 -44.58
C THR A 595 1.07 2.81 -45.01
N THR A 596 1.30 1.57 -44.59
CA THR A 596 0.40 0.46 -44.92
C THR A 596 -0.61 0.17 -43.81
N THR A 597 -0.39 0.74 -42.63
CA THR A 597 -1.17 0.58 -41.40
C THR A 597 -1.79 1.91 -40.99
N GLU A 598 -2.62 1.91 -39.95
CA GLU A 598 -3.28 3.11 -39.48
C GLU A 598 -2.25 4.15 -39.05
N ALA A 599 -2.45 5.39 -39.51
CA ALA A 599 -1.65 6.54 -39.13
C ALA A 599 -2.58 7.60 -38.52
N MET A 600 -2.08 8.32 -37.53
CA MET A 600 -2.81 9.36 -36.81
C MET A 600 -1.84 10.44 -36.30
N PRO A 601 -2.32 11.65 -35.97
CA PRO A 601 -1.49 12.64 -35.31
C PRO A 601 -0.89 12.10 -34.00
N ILE A 602 0.25 12.62 -33.58
CA ILE A 602 0.68 12.44 -32.18
C ILE A 602 -0.38 13.09 -31.30
N LEU A 603 -0.90 12.31 -30.34
CA LEU A 603 -1.86 12.83 -29.38
C LEU A 603 -1.10 13.45 -28.20
N TYR A 604 -1.44 14.70 -27.93
CA TYR A 604 -0.95 15.45 -26.78
C TYR A 604 -2.09 15.61 -25.78
N SER A 605 -1.76 15.54 -24.49
CA SER A 605 -2.70 15.97 -23.45
C SER A 605 -3.00 17.46 -23.59
N GLU A 606 -4.02 17.95 -22.89
CA GLU A 606 -4.08 19.38 -22.60
C GLU A 606 -2.77 19.82 -21.92
N THR A 607 -2.33 21.05 -22.18
CA THR A 607 -1.12 21.57 -21.55
C THR A 607 -1.35 21.64 -20.04
N PHE A 608 -0.61 20.81 -19.30
CA PHE A 608 -0.57 20.89 -17.85
C PHE A 608 0.80 21.41 -17.41
N THR A 609 0.83 22.07 -16.27
CA THR A 609 2.05 22.57 -15.66
C THR A 609 2.63 21.48 -14.77
N PHE A 610 3.91 21.16 -14.92
CA PHE A 610 4.61 20.21 -14.06
C PHE A 610 5.84 20.86 -13.44
N PHE A 611 5.83 21.04 -12.11
CA PHE A 611 6.85 21.81 -11.40
C PHE A 611 7.13 23.20 -12.00
N GLY A 612 6.10 23.85 -12.54
CA GLY A 612 6.19 25.14 -13.24
C GLY A 612 6.49 25.05 -14.75
N GLU A 613 6.85 23.88 -15.28
CA GLU A 613 7.23 23.69 -16.69
C GLU A 613 6.05 23.21 -17.55
N PRO A 614 5.75 23.86 -18.70
CA PRO A 614 4.68 23.43 -19.62
C PRO A 614 5.12 22.30 -20.58
N ASN A 615 4.16 21.72 -21.32
CA ASN A 615 4.36 20.92 -22.55
C ASN A 615 4.92 19.47 -22.43
N TRP A 616 4.37 18.65 -21.53
CA TRP A 616 4.73 17.22 -21.39
C TRP A 616 3.81 16.28 -22.19
N PHE A 617 4.33 15.14 -22.66
CA PHE A 617 3.54 14.11 -23.40
C PHE A 617 3.98 12.66 -23.09
N ILE A 618 3.19 11.67 -23.52
CA ILE A 618 3.34 10.23 -23.20
C ILE A 618 3.17 9.37 -24.46
N GLN A 619 3.98 8.30 -24.65
CA GLN A 619 3.93 7.36 -25.80
C GLN A 619 3.97 5.87 -25.32
N GLY A 620 3.76 4.86 -26.19
CA GLY A 620 3.64 3.44 -25.77
C GLY A 620 3.26 2.39 -26.85
N GLY A 621 3.08 1.11 -26.48
CA GLY A 621 2.67 -0.02 -27.33
C GLY A 621 2.10 -1.24 -26.55
N VAL A 622 2.01 -2.44 -27.12
CA VAL A 622 1.60 -3.71 -26.48
C VAL A 622 2.46 -4.88 -27.00
N SER A 623 3.13 -5.62 -26.12
CA SER A 623 3.90 -6.82 -26.50
C SER A 623 3.19 -8.09 -26.00
N LEU A 624 3.07 -9.13 -26.84
CA LEU A 624 2.59 -10.44 -26.37
C LEU A 624 3.77 -11.29 -25.87
N ALA A 625 3.47 -12.37 -25.15
CA ALA A 625 4.49 -13.30 -24.67
C ALA A 625 5.23 -13.97 -25.83
N ASP A 626 6.56 -14.04 -25.74
CA ASP A 626 7.42 -14.72 -26.71
C ASP A 626 8.05 -16.00 -26.13
N GLU A 627 8.81 -16.72 -26.96
CA GLU A 627 9.55 -17.92 -26.54
C GLU A 627 10.59 -17.61 -25.46
N ALA A 628 11.23 -16.43 -25.54
CA ALA A 628 12.30 -16.03 -24.63
C ALA A 628 11.81 -15.89 -23.18
N LEU A 629 10.54 -15.53 -22.96
CA LEU A 629 9.91 -15.50 -21.63
C LEU A 629 10.00 -16.85 -20.89
N PHE A 630 9.98 -17.96 -21.63
CA PHE A 630 10.04 -19.31 -21.06
C PHE A 630 11.46 -19.85 -20.94
N GLN A 631 12.41 -19.26 -21.65
CA GLN A 631 13.82 -19.64 -21.58
C GLN A 631 14.39 -19.28 -20.20
N GLY A 632 14.76 -20.29 -19.42
CA GLY A 632 15.30 -20.12 -18.06
C GLY A 632 14.25 -20.19 -16.95
N ARG A 633 12.94 -20.17 -17.27
CA ARG A 633 11.90 -20.41 -16.27
C ARG A 633 11.84 -21.90 -15.95
N LYS A 634 12.46 -22.29 -14.84
CA LYS A 634 12.40 -23.67 -14.37
C LYS A 634 10.97 -24.00 -13.93
N ALA A 635 10.39 -25.02 -14.56
CA ALA A 635 9.11 -25.56 -14.14
C ALA A 635 9.20 -26.09 -12.71
N PHE A 636 8.09 -25.99 -11.99
CA PHE A 636 8.00 -26.45 -10.62
C PHE A 636 7.90 -28.00 -10.62
N SER A 637 9.00 -28.68 -10.28
CA SER A 637 9.05 -30.10 -9.91
C SER A 637 9.37 -30.21 -8.44
N ASN A 638 8.42 -30.71 -7.62
CA ASN A 638 8.54 -31.04 -6.18
C ASN A 638 9.89 -30.68 -5.58
N VAL A 639 10.04 -29.40 -5.24
CA VAL A 639 11.24 -28.90 -4.61
C VAL A 639 11.22 -29.44 -3.19
N ASP A 640 11.84 -30.61 -2.99
CA ASP A 640 11.83 -31.35 -1.72
C ASP A 640 12.31 -30.50 -0.52
N ASP A 641 13.08 -29.45 -0.80
CA ASP A 641 13.70 -28.57 0.21
C ASP A 641 12.86 -27.35 0.60
N LEU A 642 11.72 -27.08 -0.06
CA LEU A 642 10.90 -25.89 0.21
C LEU A 642 9.55 -26.27 0.81
N ASN A 643 9.25 -25.73 2.00
CA ASN A 643 7.93 -25.85 2.60
C ASN A 643 6.87 -25.26 1.66
N THR A 644 5.81 -26.04 1.40
CA THR A 644 4.68 -25.65 0.55
C THR A 644 4.02 -24.32 0.94
N LEU A 645 4.20 -23.84 2.17
CA LEU A 645 3.75 -22.51 2.62
C LEU A 645 4.42 -21.35 1.86
N ALA A 646 5.69 -21.52 1.48
CA ALA A 646 6.49 -20.50 0.81
C ALA A 646 6.33 -20.51 -0.72
N TYR A 647 5.56 -21.44 -1.29
CA TYR A 647 5.40 -21.53 -2.74
C TYR A 647 4.68 -20.29 -3.30
N ARG A 648 5.24 -19.73 -4.38
CA ARG A 648 4.68 -18.64 -5.18
C ARG A 648 5.09 -18.79 -6.63
N SER A 649 4.25 -18.35 -7.56
CA SER A 649 4.60 -18.38 -8.99
C SER A 649 5.67 -17.36 -9.40
N THR A 650 5.96 -16.40 -8.53
CA THR A 650 6.96 -15.34 -8.75
C THR A 650 8.39 -15.77 -8.45
N ILE A 651 8.60 -16.92 -7.82
CA ILE A 651 9.93 -17.41 -7.45
C ILE A 651 10.64 -17.93 -8.69
N ASP A 652 11.89 -17.51 -8.91
CA ASP A 652 12.80 -18.21 -9.79
C ASP A 652 13.38 -19.42 -9.04
N TYR A 653 12.73 -20.57 -9.21
CA TYR A 653 13.12 -21.82 -8.55
C TYR A 653 14.53 -22.31 -8.94
N SER A 654 15.17 -21.73 -9.96
CA SER A 654 16.57 -22.03 -10.28
C SER A 654 17.56 -21.40 -9.30
N THR A 655 17.13 -20.36 -8.57
CA THR A 655 17.95 -19.60 -7.62
C THR A 655 17.83 -20.08 -6.17
N LEU A 656 16.96 -21.05 -5.93
CA LEU A 656 16.68 -21.57 -4.60
C LEU A 656 17.93 -22.20 -3.97
N GLN A 657 18.23 -21.79 -2.75
CA GLN A 657 19.34 -22.31 -1.94
C GLN A 657 18.87 -22.52 -0.51
N THR A 658 19.11 -23.72 0.01
CA THR A 658 18.90 -24.07 1.42
C THR A 658 20.26 -24.39 2.03
N ALA A 659 20.71 -23.58 2.98
CA ALA A 659 21.98 -23.79 3.69
C ALA A 659 21.87 -23.23 5.12
N ASP A 660 22.40 -23.96 6.11
CA ASP A 660 22.47 -23.52 7.51
C ASP A 660 21.13 -23.01 8.08
N ASP A 661 20.04 -23.77 7.87
CA ASP A 661 18.67 -23.42 8.28
C ASP A 661 18.14 -22.08 7.71
N GLN A 662 18.79 -21.61 6.64
CA GLN A 662 18.39 -20.44 5.87
C GLN A 662 17.91 -20.87 4.49
N LEU A 663 16.70 -20.45 4.15
CA LEU A 663 16.15 -20.55 2.80
C LEU A 663 16.39 -19.24 2.06
N SER A 664 16.89 -19.28 0.83
CA SER A 664 17.03 -18.09 -0.01
C SER A 664 16.68 -18.34 -1.45
N PHE A 665 16.14 -17.33 -2.11
CA PHE A 665 15.78 -17.36 -3.53
C PHE A 665 15.67 -15.94 -4.08
N THR A 666 15.57 -15.83 -5.40
CA THR A 666 15.28 -14.60 -6.12
C THR A 666 13.95 -14.75 -6.86
N THR A 667 13.17 -13.68 -6.95
CA THR A 667 11.96 -13.66 -7.79
C THR A 667 12.32 -13.47 -9.26
N LEU A 668 11.39 -13.74 -10.16
CA LEU A 668 11.54 -13.45 -11.60
C LEU A 668 11.76 -11.95 -11.88
N GLU A 669 11.34 -11.08 -10.97
CA GLU A 669 11.58 -9.63 -11.03
C GLU A 669 12.94 -9.20 -10.44
N GLY A 670 13.67 -10.13 -9.82
CA GLY A 670 15.03 -9.91 -9.30
C GLY A 670 15.11 -9.57 -7.80
N THR A 671 14.00 -9.61 -7.06
CA THR A 671 13.99 -9.39 -5.60
C THR A 671 14.54 -10.62 -4.89
N VAL A 672 15.52 -10.42 -4.01
CA VAL A 672 16.17 -11.50 -3.26
C VAL A 672 15.52 -11.63 -1.88
N TYR A 673 15.10 -12.84 -1.53
CA TYR A 673 14.56 -13.18 -0.20
C TYR A 673 15.48 -14.15 0.54
N ARG A 674 15.57 -13.97 1.85
CA ARG A 674 16.26 -14.85 2.80
C ARG A 674 15.38 -15.07 4.02
N LEU A 675 14.93 -16.29 4.24
CA LEU A 675 14.10 -16.67 5.39
C LEU A 675 14.99 -17.41 6.39
N PHE A 676 14.91 -17.00 7.64
CA PHE A 676 15.71 -17.55 8.74
C PHE A 676 14.77 -18.19 9.76
N ASP A 677 14.99 -19.48 10.02
CA ASP A 677 14.46 -20.10 11.24
C ASP A 677 15.37 -19.72 12.41
N GLN A 678 14.75 -19.31 13.51
CA GLN A 678 15.47 -19.04 14.75
C GLN A 678 14.90 -19.91 15.86
N GLN A 679 13.58 -19.83 16.09
CA GLN A 679 12.85 -20.56 17.13
C GLN A 679 11.37 -20.74 16.75
N PRO A 680 10.63 -21.68 17.38
CA PRO A 680 9.20 -21.87 17.10
C PRO A 680 8.33 -20.62 17.27
N THR A 681 8.78 -19.64 18.06
CA THR A 681 8.10 -18.37 18.36
C THR A 681 8.75 -17.16 17.70
N LEU A 682 9.87 -17.31 16.98
CA LEU A 682 10.61 -16.22 16.36
C LEU A 682 11.16 -16.65 15.00
N ALA A 683 10.77 -15.93 13.95
CA ALA A 683 11.28 -16.12 12.60
C ALA A 683 11.61 -14.77 11.96
N SER A 684 12.50 -14.77 10.97
CA SER A 684 12.87 -13.56 10.25
C SER A 684 12.81 -13.76 8.74
N VAL A 685 12.47 -12.71 8.00
CA VAL A 685 12.67 -12.64 6.54
C VAL A 685 13.45 -11.38 6.21
N ALA A 686 14.46 -11.51 5.37
CA ALA A 686 15.15 -10.40 4.77
C ALA A 686 14.85 -10.33 3.27
N ALA A 687 14.55 -9.14 2.75
CA ALA A 687 14.21 -8.89 1.36
C ALA A 687 15.05 -7.73 0.82
N LYS A 688 15.56 -7.87 -0.40
CA LYS A 688 16.31 -6.81 -1.09
C LYS A 688 15.85 -6.70 -2.54
N ALA A 689 15.51 -5.50 -2.99
CA ALA A 689 15.10 -5.28 -4.37
C ALA A 689 16.28 -5.47 -5.33
N LYS A 690 15.96 -5.68 -6.61
CA LYS A 690 16.95 -5.79 -7.69
C LYS A 690 17.89 -4.57 -7.68
N GLU A 691 19.17 -4.79 -8.00
CA GLU A 691 20.14 -3.70 -8.11
C GLU A 691 19.65 -2.65 -9.12
N GLY A 692 19.73 -1.36 -8.75
CA GLY A 692 19.20 -0.25 -9.55
C GLY A 692 17.71 0.04 -9.37
N SER A 693 16.95 -0.80 -8.63
CA SER A 693 15.56 -0.48 -8.27
C SER A 693 15.49 0.76 -7.39
N LYS A 694 14.47 1.59 -7.64
CA LYS A 694 14.15 2.79 -6.89
C LYS A 694 13.01 2.48 -5.92
N LEU A 695 13.20 2.77 -4.64
CA LEU A 695 12.20 2.51 -3.62
C LEU A 695 11.41 3.79 -3.34
N ARG A 696 10.42 4.06 -4.20
CA ARG A 696 9.68 5.33 -4.23
C ARG A 696 8.34 5.24 -3.50
N SER A 697 8.04 6.23 -2.67
CA SER A 697 6.69 6.57 -2.24
C SER A 697 6.28 7.91 -2.86
N ARG A 698 5.05 8.33 -2.56
CA ARG A 698 4.50 9.63 -2.97
C ARG A 698 5.40 10.81 -2.56
N LEU A 699 5.91 10.78 -1.33
CA LEU A 699 6.62 11.90 -0.70
C LEU A 699 8.10 11.62 -0.39
N SER A 700 8.52 10.36 -0.45
CA SER A 700 9.85 9.94 -0.04
C SER A 700 10.44 8.86 -0.94
N GLU A 701 11.77 8.80 -1.02
CA GLU A 701 12.50 7.69 -1.63
C GLU A 701 13.49 7.13 -0.62
N LEU A 702 13.61 5.81 -0.58
CA LEU A 702 14.56 5.08 0.26
C LEU A 702 15.71 4.53 -0.59
N SER A 703 16.90 4.41 0.02
CA SER A 703 17.98 3.63 -0.59
C SER A 703 17.60 2.16 -0.63
N ASN A 704 18.12 1.44 -1.64
CA ASN A 704 17.90 -0.01 -1.80
C ASN A 704 18.73 -0.82 -0.78
N LEU A 705 18.45 -0.59 0.50
CA LEU A 705 18.93 -1.36 1.63
C LEU A 705 18.07 -2.62 1.80
N GLU A 706 18.59 -3.56 2.57
CA GLU A 706 17.84 -4.76 2.90
C GLU A 706 16.77 -4.47 3.94
N PHE A 707 15.55 -4.96 3.67
CA PHE A 707 14.43 -4.94 4.59
C PHE A 707 14.46 -6.22 5.42
N VAL A 708 14.49 -6.12 6.74
CA VAL A 708 14.42 -7.27 7.63
C VAL A 708 13.14 -7.21 8.42
N ARG A 709 12.32 -8.25 8.33
CA ARG A 709 11.14 -8.43 9.18
C ARG A 709 11.42 -9.50 10.22
N ASN A 710 11.07 -9.19 11.46
CA ASN A 710 11.12 -10.12 12.58
C ASN A 710 9.71 -10.39 13.06
N LEU A 711 9.30 -11.65 13.00
CA LEU A 711 7.99 -12.12 13.40
C LEU A 711 8.11 -12.87 14.73
N VAL A 712 7.43 -12.35 15.76
CA VAL A 712 7.34 -12.94 17.09
C VAL A 712 5.92 -13.41 17.33
N ARG A 713 5.76 -14.71 17.60
CA ARG A 713 4.50 -15.30 18.04
C ARG A 713 4.46 -15.38 19.57
N THR A 714 3.34 -14.97 20.14
CA THR A 714 3.06 -15.00 21.58
C THR A 714 1.73 -15.72 21.83
N ASP A 715 1.47 -16.10 23.08
CA ASP A 715 0.16 -16.68 23.45
C ASP A 715 -1.00 -15.72 23.14
N ASP A 716 -0.74 -14.41 23.24
CA ASP A 716 -1.75 -13.36 23.04
C ASP A 716 -1.87 -12.90 21.58
N GLY A 717 -1.04 -13.35 20.64
CA GLY A 717 -1.09 -12.91 19.24
C GLY A 717 0.27 -12.83 18.53
N LEU A 718 0.40 -11.93 17.55
CA LEU A 718 1.56 -11.78 16.65
C LEU A 718 2.16 -10.37 16.72
N SER A 719 3.49 -10.27 16.67
CA SER A 719 4.20 -9.00 16.49
C SER A 719 5.17 -9.11 15.31
N VAL A 720 5.07 -8.21 14.34
CA VAL A 720 5.96 -8.15 13.17
C VAL A 720 6.65 -6.79 13.14
N SER A 721 7.95 -6.76 13.45
CA SER A 721 8.78 -5.55 13.30
C SER A 721 9.45 -5.56 11.94
N THR A 722 9.49 -4.42 11.27
CA THR A 722 10.17 -4.22 9.98
C THR A 722 11.33 -3.24 10.16
N PHE A 723 12.49 -3.58 9.62
CA PHE A 723 13.72 -2.80 9.68
C PHE A 723 14.24 -2.55 8.28
N ILE A 724 14.97 -1.44 8.08
CA ILE A 724 15.70 -1.13 6.86
C ILE A 724 17.15 -0.93 7.24
N GLY A 725 18.01 -1.85 6.80
CA GLY A 725 19.37 -1.95 7.33
C GLY A 725 19.34 -2.33 8.82
N GLN A 726 19.56 -1.36 9.71
CA GLN A 726 19.52 -1.55 11.17
C GLN A 726 18.45 -0.70 11.86
N THR A 727 17.76 0.17 11.12
CA THR A 727 16.82 1.14 11.68
C THR A 727 15.40 0.60 11.57
N GLU A 728 14.61 0.70 12.65
CA GLU A 728 13.22 0.20 12.67
C GLU A 728 12.32 1.13 11.82
N LEU A 729 11.61 0.53 10.86
CA LEU A 729 10.57 1.20 10.07
C LEU A 729 9.29 1.35 10.91
N GLY A 730 8.87 0.24 11.51
CA GLY A 730 7.71 0.19 12.37
C GLY A 730 7.34 -1.24 12.76
N ARG A 731 6.23 -1.37 13.49
CA ARG A 731 5.79 -2.64 14.05
C ARG A 731 4.29 -2.83 13.91
N LEU A 732 3.89 -3.95 13.29
CA LEU A 732 2.52 -4.44 13.31
C LEU A 732 2.32 -5.35 14.53
N LYS A 733 1.27 -5.12 15.31
CA LYS A 733 0.92 -6.01 16.43
C LYS A 733 -0.53 -6.43 16.34
N THR A 734 -0.79 -7.73 16.45
CA THR A 734 -2.11 -8.31 16.70
C THR A 734 -2.15 -8.84 18.14
N ALA A 735 -3.25 -8.65 18.83
CA ALA A 735 -3.45 -9.14 20.19
C ALA A 735 -4.91 -9.54 20.44
N ARG A 736 -5.12 -10.63 21.16
CA ARG A 736 -6.44 -11.05 21.66
C ARG A 736 -7.01 -10.01 22.61
N THR A 737 -8.30 -9.77 22.52
CA THR A 737 -9.11 -9.02 23.49
C THR A 737 -10.21 -9.94 24.00
N GLY A 738 -10.99 -9.52 24.99
CA GLY A 738 -12.04 -10.42 25.50
C GLY A 738 -13.27 -10.56 24.59
N ASN A 739 -13.35 -9.79 23.50
CA ASN A 739 -14.44 -9.82 22.52
C ASN A 739 -13.94 -9.89 21.07
N GLY A 740 -12.69 -10.32 20.85
CA GLY A 740 -12.08 -10.45 19.54
C GLY A 740 -10.61 -10.08 19.57
N PHE A 741 -10.21 -9.13 18.74
CA PHE A 741 -8.81 -8.79 18.50
C PHE A 741 -8.58 -7.28 18.44
N LYS A 742 -7.32 -6.91 18.58
CA LYS A 742 -6.79 -5.58 18.31
C LYS A 742 -5.60 -5.72 17.39
N VAL A 743 -5.56 -4.94 16.30
CA VAL A 743 -4.45 -4.92 15.35
C VAL A 743 -4.06 -3.49 15.00
N GLY A 744 -2.77 -3.22 14.88
CA GLY A 744 -2.32 -1.90 14.43
C GLY A 744 -0.84 -1.82 14.12
N TRP A 745 -0.52 -0.88 13.24
CA TRP A 745 0.84 -0.46 12.94
C TRP A 745 1.25 0.69 13.85
N HIS A 746 2.50 0.69 14.24
CA HIS A 746 3.13 1.78 14.95
C HIS A 746 4.39 2.18 14.19
N GLY A 747 4.41 3.40 13.66
CA GLY A 747 5.60 4.01 13.05
C GLY A 747 6.77 4.06 14.05
N ARG A 748 7.99 4.02 13.50
CA ARG A 748 9.25 4.13 14.23
C ARG A 748 10.21 5.04 13.50
N ASP A 749 11.48 5.00 13.87
CA ASP A 749 12.57 5.87 13.42
C ASP A 749 12.50 6.34 11.96
N ILE A 750 12.22 5.46 10.99
CA ILE A 750 12.14 5.84 9.58
C ILE A 750 10.82 6.56 9.26
N ASP A 751 9.67 5.95 9.60
CA ASP A 751 8.35 6.54 9.37
C ASP A 751 8.20 7.87 10.12
N ASP A 752 8.55 7.90 11.40
CA ASP A 752 8.54 9.07 12.28
C ASP A 752 9.50 10.17 11.78
N GLY A 753 10.66 9.76 11.27
CA GLY A 753 11.65 10.67 10.70
C GLY A 753 11.16 11.36 9.44
N GLN A 754 10.55 10.61 8.52
CA GLN A 754 9.94 11.17 7.31
C GLN A 754 8.77 12.10 7.66
N LEU A 755 7.94 11.68 8.62
CA LEU A 755 6.82 12.48 9.08
C LEU A 755 7.28 13.80 9.71
N LEU A 756 8.28 13.77 10.58
CA LEU A 756 8.82 14.98 11.20
C LEU A 756 9.26 15.98 10.13
N VAL A 757 9.90 15.50 9.05
CA VAL A 757 10.28 16.35 7.92
C VAL A 757 9.07 16.97 7.22
N GLN A 758 8.03 16.18 6.95
CA GLN A 758 6.80 16.69 6.33
C GLN A 758 6.16 17.78 7.21
N GLN A 759 6.08 17.57 8.52
CA GLN A 759 5.54 18.54 9.46
C GLN A 759 6.40 19.82 9.55
N ILE A 760 7.72 19.68 9.50
CA ILE A 760 8.65 20.83 9.43
C ILE A 760 8.45 21.62 8.14
N GLN A 761 8.28 20.94 7.00
CA GLN A 761 8.08 21.59 5.70
C GLN A 761 6.80 22.43 5.65
N GLN A 762 5.78 22.10 6.46
CA GLN A 762 4.55 22.88 6.59
C GLN A 762 4.70 24.14 7.47
N VAL A 763 5.82 24.30 8.21
CA VAL A 763 6.06 25.44 9.12
C VAL A 763 7.21 26.30 8.60
N THR A 764 6.99 26.98 7.48
CA THR A 764 8.05 27.71 6.74
C THR A 764 8.51 29.02 7.38
N ASP A 765 7.68 29.64 8.24
CA ASP A 765 7.94 30.97 8.79
C ASP A 765 8.79 30.97 10.07
N GLN A 766 9.12 29.78 10.62
CA GLN A 766 9.86 29.65 11.86
C GLN A 766 11.28 29.11 11.62
N PRO A 767 12.30 29.62 12.34
CA PRO A 767 13.62 29.00 12.33
C PRO A 767 13.52 27.54 12.76
N LEU A 768 14.19 26.65 12.03
CA LEU A 768 14.15 25.20 12.26
C LEU A 768 14.50 24.82 13.71
N ASP A 769 15.46 25.52 14.33
CA ASP A 769 15.82 25.31 15.75
C ASP A 769 14.61 25.49 16.69
N SER A 770 13.76 26.47 16.41
CA SER A 770 12.56 26.75 17.20
C SER A 770 11.48 25.68 16.98
N VAL A 771 11.34 25.19 15.74
CA VAL A 771 10.41 24.11 15.40
C VAL A 771 10.84 22.83 16.13
N LEU A 772 12.10 22.41 15.95
CA LEU A 772 12.65 21.19 16.58
C LEU A 772 12.60 21.24 18.11
N LYS A 773 12.86 22.41 18.72
CA LYS A 773 12.81 22.58 20.17
C LYS A 773 11.42 22.30 20.76
N ASN A 774 10.38 22.72 20.07
CA ASN A 774 9.01 22.61 20.55
C ASN A 774 8.27 21.38 20.00
N HIS A 775 8.85 20.68 19.02
CA HIS A 775 8.19 19.53 18.40
C HIS A 775 8.02 18.37 19.40
N PRO A 776 6.82 17.75 19.50
CA PRO A 776 6.56 16.68 20.46
C PRO A 776 7.41 15.43 20.20
N MET A 777 7.65 15.09 18.92
CA MET A 777 8.44 13.90 18.55
C MET A 777 9.94 14.04 18.80
N VAL A 778 10.46 15.24 19.12
CA VAL A 778 11.89 15.50 19.27
C VAL A 778 12.28 15.44 20.74
N ALA A 779 13.09 14.44 21.10
CA ALA A 779 13.68 14.29 22.43
C ALA A 779 14.95 15.14 22.59
N ALA A 780 15.79 15.19 21.55
CA ALA A 780 16.99 16.02 21.51
C ALA A 780 17.31 16.46 20.08
N ALA A 781 17.98 17.60 19.93
CA ALA A 781 18.42 18.11 18.64
C ALA A 781 19.76 18.85 18.77
N ALA A 782 20.59 18.69 17.75
CA ALA A 782 21.90 19.32 17.63
C ALA A 782 22.12 19.82 16.21
N GLN A 783 22.72 21.00 16.08
CA GLN A 783 23.13 21.54 14.78
C GLN A 783 24.57 21.12 14.51
N MET A 784 24.82 20.63 13.30
CA MET A 784 26.10 20.12 12.86
C MET A 784 26.93 21.22 12.18
N SER A 785 28.26 21.06 12.13
CA SER A 785 29.17 22.05 11.56
C SER A 785 29.03 22.25 10.05
N ASP A 786 28.44 21.27 9.35
CA ASP A 786 28.11 21.34 7.92
C ASP A 786 26.73 21.95 7.64
N GLY A 787 26.02 22.40 8.68
CA GLY A 787 24.68 22.99 8.59
C GLY A 787 23.54 21.96 8.66
N SER A 788 23.83 20.67 8.74
CA SER A 788 22.82 19.63 8.96
C SER A 788 22.35 19.59 10.43
N TYR A 789 21.31 18.82 10.72
CA TYR A 789 20.77 18.63 12.07
C TYR A 789 20.84 17.16 12.45
N ALA A 790 21.24 16.86 13.67
CA ALA A 790 21.08 15.54 14.29
C ALA A 790 19.93 15.61 15.29
N ILE A 791 18.94 14.73 15.15
CA ILE A 791 17.67 14.74 15.86
C ILE A 791 17.47 13.37 16.49
N LYS A 792 17.30 13.33 17.81
CA LYS A 792 16.86 12.12 18.52
C LYS A 792 15.34 12.17 18.62
N LEU A 793 14.66 11.21 18.00
CA LEU A 793 13.21 11.08 18.12
C LEU A 793 12.83 10.48 19.48
N GLN A 794 11.63 10.76 19.96
CA GLN A 794 11.14 10.22 21.23
C GLN A 794 10.98 8.70 21.14
N GLY A 795 11.65 7.98 22.03
CA GLY A 795 11.63 6.51 22.05
C GLY A 795 12.53 5.83 21.02
N SER A 796 13.28 6.61 20.22
CA SER A 796 14.26 6.09 19.26
C SER A 796 15.60 5.78 19.94
N ASP A 797 16.22 4.68 19.52
CA ASP A 797 17.58 4.30 19.91
C ASP A 797 18.66 4.93 18.99
N ASP A 798 18.26 5.51 17.85
CA ASP A 798 19.14 6.14 16.87
C ASP A 798 18.96 7.66 16.83
N TRP A 799 19.94 8.36 16.27
CA TRP A 799 19.87 9.77 15.89
C TRP A 799 19.61 9.86 14.39
N MET A 800 18.55 10.55 14.00
CA MET A 800 18.32 10.92 12.62
C MET A 800 19.16 12.16 12.27
N GLN A 801 20.06 12.05 11.31
CA GLN A 801 20.69 13.21 10.68
C GLN A 801 19.87 13.67 9.47
N MET A 802 19.59 14.96 9.42
CA MET A 802 18.79 15.64 8.41
C MET A 802 19.61 16.74 7.74
N ALA A 803 19.69 16.74 6.41
CA ALA A 803 20.37 17.79 5.64
C ALA A 803 19.56 18.21 4.41
N ALA A 804 19.90 19.35 3.82
CA ALA A 804 19.34 19.75 2.54
C ALA A 804 19.72 18.74 1.45
N GLY A 805 18.72 18.18 0.79
CA GLY A 805 18.86 17.35 -0.40
C GLY A 805 19.05 18.24 -1.62
N GLY A 806 20.11 18.04 -2.38
CA GLY A 806 20.26 18.69 -3.68
C GLY A 806 19.16 18.24 -4.67
N GLY A 807 19.08 18.89 -5.83
CA GLY A 807 18.14 18.54 -6.90
C GLY A 807 18.60 17.39 -7.79
N GLY A 808 19.34 16.40 -7.29
CA GLY A 808 19.80 15.26 -8.10
C GLY A 808 18.69 14.22 -8.34
N SER A 809 18.76 13.49 -9.46
CA SER A 809 17.85 12.37 -9.76
C SER A 809 18.07 11.15 -8.86
N ASP A 810 19.26 10.99 -8.29
CA ASP A 810 19.61 9.91 -7.36
C ASP A 810 19.68 10.37 -5.90
N LEU A 811 19.28 9.48 -4.98
CA LEU A 811 19.59 9.61 -3.56
C LEU A 811 21.12 9.56 -3.37
N PRO A 812 21.75 10.54 -2.70
CA PRO A 812 23.20 10.56 -2.55
C PRO A 812 23.72 9.32 -1.80
N PRO A 813 24.94 8.83 -2.13
CA PRO A 813 25.56 7.74 -1.37
C PRO A 813 25.63 8.06 0.13
N ASP A 814 25.52 7.04 0.98
CA ASP A 814 25.51 7.12 2.45
C ASP A 814 24.25 7.74 3.09
N TRP A 815 23.23 8.09 2.30
CA TRP A 815 21.93 8.51 2.79
C TRP A 815 20.91 7.37 2.69
N HIS A 816 19.99 7.31 3.66
CA HIS A 816 19.01 6.23 3.76
C HIS A 816 17.66 6.61 3.16
N ALA A 817 17.29 7.89 3.22
CA ALA A 817 16.06 8.39 2.64
C ALA A 817 16.22 9.81 2.09
N ARG A 818 15.31 10.21 1.19
CA ARG A 818 15.03 11.61 0.86
C ARG A 818 13.53 11.86 0.93
N VAL A 819 13.15 13.06 1.35
CA VAL A 819 11.75 13.50 1.51
C VAL A 819 11.58 14.83 0.81
N GLY A 820 10.51 14.97 0.04
CA GLY A 820 10.15 16.20 -0.65
C GLY A 820 8.73 16.63 -0.36
N SER A 821 8.45 17.88 -0.72
CA SER A 821 7.13 18.49 -0.66
C SER A 821 6.35 18.25 -1.96
N LEU A 822 5.02 18.31 -1.89
CA LEU A 822 4.18 18.34 -3.09
C LEU A 822 4.36 19.66 -3.87
N PRO A 823 4.18 19.67 -5.19
CA PRO A 823 4.51 20.83 -6.04
C PRO A 823 3.65 22.07 -5.78
N ASP A 824 2.43 21.87 -5.27
CA ASP A 824 1.45 22.94 -5.02
C ASP A 824 1.75 23.76 -3.74
N ASP A 825 2.83 23.43 -3.04
CA ASP A 825 3.34 24.22 -1.92
C ASP A 825 4.54 25.09 -2.36
N PRO A 826 4.31 26.33 -2.84
CA PRO A 826 5.37 27.24 -3.29
C PRO A 826 6.32 27.67 -2.15
N SER A 827 6.00 27.35 -0.89
CA SER A 827 6.82 27.67 0.27
C SER A 827 7.79 26.54 0.67
N ALA A 828 7.53 25.29 0.27
CA ALA A 828 8.22 24.10 0.77
C ALA A 828 9.43 23.64 -0.07
N VAL A 829 10.33 24.54 -0.44
CA VAL A 829 11.30 24.30 -1.55
C VAL A 829 12.50 23.40 -1.19
N SER A 830 12.69 22.97 0.05
CA SER A 830 13.85 22.12 0.39
C SER A 830 13.50 20.64 0.39
N ASN A 831 13.97 19.93 -0.63
CA ASN A 831 14.24 18.50 -0.53
C ASN A 831 15.15 18.25 0.68
N VAL A 832 14.89 17.17 1.42
CA VAL A 832 15.64 16.81 2.62
C VAL A 832 16.17 15.40 2.45
N VAL A 833 17.41 15.16 2.86
CA VAL A 833 18.00 13.80 2.95
C VAL A 833 18.15 13.40 4.40
N LEU A 834 17.90 12.12 4.69
CA LEU A 834 17.91 11.51 6.02
C LEU A 834 18.84 10.31 6.08
N ARG A 835 19.58 10.19 7.18
CA ARG A 835 20.32 9.00 7.56
C ARG A 835 20.25 8.80 9.06
N TRP A 836 20.42 7.57 9.53
CA TRP A 836 20.34 7.24 10.94
C TRP A 836 21.73 6.89 11.48
N LEU A 837 22.06 7.44 12.64
CA LEU A 837 23.34 7.34 13.31
C LEU A 837 23.14 6.72 14.69
N ASP A 838 23.95 5.73 15.05
CA ASP A 838 23.94 5.22 16.42
C ASP A 838 24.55 6.24 17.42
N ASP A 839 24.38 5.98 18.72
CA ASP A 839 24.89 6.85 19.78
C ASP A 839 26.44 6.96 19.78
N GLU A 840 27.17 5.96 19.29
CA GLU A 840 28.65 5.98 19.20
C GLU A 840 29.11 6.95 18.10
N GLN A 841 28.51 6.83 16.92
CA GLN A 841 28.71 7.71 15.78
C GLN A 841 28.37 9.16 16.18
N MET A 842 27.23 9.37 16.84
CA MET A 842 26.85 10.70 17.30
C MET A 842 27.81 11.26 18.36
N SER A 843 28.22 10.44 19.33
CA SER A 843 29.20 10.82 20.35
C SER A 843 30.54 11.24 19.72
N GLY A 844 30.98 10.55 18.67
CA GLY A 844 32.16 10.93 17.89
C GLY A 844 32.03 12.32 17.24
N GLN A 845 30.85 12.68 16.75
CA GLN A 845 30.58 14.01 16.17
C GLN A 845 30.54 15.11 17.25
N VAL A 846 29.93 14.84 18.42
CA VAL A 846 29.93 15.79 19.55
C VAL A 846 31.34 16.00 20.09
N ALA A 847 32.09 14.92 20.34
CA ALA A 847 33.44 14.97 20.89
C ALA A 847 34.42 15.74 19.99
N SER A 848 34.22 15.67 18.67
CA SER A 848 35.00 16.43 17.68
C SER A 848 34.56 17.89 17.53
N ARG A 849 33.62 18.37 18.35
CA ARG A 849 32.98 19.70 18.28
C ARG A 849 32.32 19.98 16.92
N ARG A 850 31.85 18.93 16.25
CA ARG A 850 31.12 19.03 14.99
C ARG A 850 29.62 19.16 15.20
N ALA A 851 29.13 19.08 16.44
CA ALA A 851 27.72 19.23 16.78
C ALA A 851 27.56 20.11 18.03
N GLN A 852 26.57 21.00 18.01
CA GLN A 852 26.12 21.79 19.17
C GLN A 852 24.69 21.40 19.53
N ILE A 853 24.51 20.72 20.66
CA ILE A 853 23.20 20.35 21.19
C ILE A 853 22.50 21.62 21.70
N PHE A 854 21.30 21.90 21.20
CA PHE A 854 20.50 23.06 21.60
C PHE A 854 19.12 22.67 22.15
N VAL A 855 18.75 21.39 22.04
CA VAL A 855 17.59 20.76 22.69
C VAL A 855 18.06 19.45 23.31
N ASP A 856 17.86 19.28 24.61
CA ASP A 856 17.96 17.97 25.25
C ASP A 856 16.91 17.83 26.35
N LYS A 857 15.71 17.41 25.96
CA LYS A 857 14.59 17.23 26.89
C LYS A 857 14.85 16.06 27.86
N ARG A 858 15.82 15.18 27.55
CA ARG A 858 16.20 14.05 28.42
C ARG A 858 16.85 14.50 29.72
N PHE A 859 17.46 15.70 29.74
CA PHE A 859 18.08 16.26 30.94
C PHE A 859 17.22 17.33 31.63
N ASP A 860 16.25 17.93 30.94
CA ASP A 860 15.32 18.90 31.56
C ASP A 860 14.32 18.20 32.51
N SER A 861 14.15 16.88 32.39
CA SER A 861 13.38 16.04 33.32
C SER A 861 14.13 15.67 34.63
N SER A 862 15.32 16.25 34.87
CA SER A 862 15.99 16.13 36.17
C SER A 862 15.49 17.14 37.21
N ALA A 863 14.47 17.95 36.90
CA ALA A 863 13.58 18.39 37.95
C ALA A 863 12.92 17.12 38.49
N ASP A 864 13.45 16.59 39.60
CA ASP A 864 12.84 15.48 40.33
C ASP A 864 11.34 15.72 40.35
N LEU A 865 10.59 14.85 39.66
CA LEU A 865 9.14 14.87 39.60
C LEU A 865 8.67 14.67 41.05
N ASN A 866 8.60 15.77 41.78
CA ASN A 866 8.34 15.78 43.20
C ASN A 866 6.86 15.44 43.36
N ALA A 867 6.56 14.47 44.23
CA ALA A 867 5.20 14.12 44.57
C ALA A 867 4.39 15.37 44.92
N ASP A 868 5.00 16.34 45.61
CA ASP A 868 4.34 17.57 46.00
C ASP A 868 3.95 18.45 44.80
N ASP A 869 4.76 18.53 43.74
CA ASP A 869 4.46 19.35 42.55
C ASP A 869 3.37 18.72 41.69
N LEU A 870 3.46 17.41 41.45
CA LEU A 870 2.38 16.67 40.77
C LEU A 870 1.06 16.82 41.55
N MET A 871 1.13 16.73 42.89
CA MET A 871 -0.05 16.85 43.75
C MET A 871 -0.60 18.27 43.80
N GLN A 872 0.28 19.27 43.80
CA GLN A 872 -0.13 20.66 43.78
C GLN A 872 -0.80 21.00 42.46
N ASN A 873 -0.26 20.53 41.33
CA ASN A 873 -0.86 20.73 40.01
C ASN A 873 -2.24 20.05 39.91
N LEU A 874 -2.37 18.81 40.38
CA LEU A 874 -3.65 18.11 40.43
C LEU A 874 -4.67 18.83 41.33
N LYS A 875 -4.28 19.25 42.54
CA LYS A 875 -5.14 20.00 43.47
C LYS A 875 -5.57 21.35 42.91
N GLN A 876 -4.71 22.00 42.14
CA GLN A 876 -4.98 23.27 41.47
C GLN A 876 -5.70 23.09 40.11
N ARG A 877 -6.02 21.85 39.72
CA ARG A 877 -6.65 21.51 38.43
C ARG A 877 -5.84 21.99 37.20
N ASN A 878 -4.52 22.06 37.35
CA ASN A 878 -3.59 22.39 36.27
C ASN A 878 -3.31 21.14 35.40
N TYR A 879 -4.36 20.68 34.71
CA TYR A 879 -4.31 19.40 33.99
C TYR A 879 -3.34 19.40 32.80
N ALA A 880 -3.08 20.55 32.18
CA ALA A 880 -2.12 20.66 31.09
C ALA A 880 -0.69 20.27 31.55
N GLN A 881 -0.29 20.74 32.74
CA GLN A 881 1.03 20.44 33.28
C GLN A 881 1.14 18.99 33.78
N VAL A 882 0.05 18.42 34.29
CA VAL A 882 -0.02 16.99 34.66
C VAL A 882 0.03 16.11 33.42
N ALA A 883 -0.67 16.48 32.34
CA ALA A 883 -0.63 15.75 31.07
C ALA A 883 0.78 15.74 30.49
N GLN A 884 1.50 16.86 30.56
CA GLN A 884 2.90 16.93 30.18
C GLN A 884 3.77 15.99 31.04
N GLN A 885 3.63 16.03 32.37
CA GLN A 885 4.37 15.15 33.27
C GLN A 885 4.10 13.66 33.01
N ILE A 886 2.87 13.29 32.64
CA ILE A 886 2.50 11.91 32.25
C ILE A 886 3.13 11.53 30.92
N ALA A 887 3.16 12.45 29.94
CA ALA A 887 3.81 12.22 28.65
C ALA A 887 5.33 12.05 28.79
N ASP A 888 5.95 12.79 29.73
CA ASP A 888 7.39 12.77 29.95
C ASP A 888 7.87 11.46 30.61
N ASP A 889 7.18 10.98 31.66
CA ASP A 889 7.52 9.71 32.33
C ASP A 889 6.27 9.07 32.99
N PRO A 890 5.45 8.31 32.23
CA PRO A 890 4.20 7.76 32.73
C PRO A 890 4.43 6.74 33.86
N GLN A 891 5.55 6.02 33.85
CA GLN A 891 5.88 5.05 34.90
C GLN A 891 6.24 5.74 36.21
N LYS A 892 7.02 6.82 36.17
CA LYS A 892 7.35 7.61 37.36
C LYS A 892 6.14 8.33 37.93
N VAL A 893 5.28 8.92 37.09
CA VAL A 893 4.01 9.51 37.56
C VAL A 893 3.13 8.46 38.22
N GLN A 894 3.02 7.27 37.63
CA GLN A 894 2.24 6.17 38.22
C GLN A 894 2.85 5.70 39.57
N ALA A 895 4.17 5.60 39.67
CA ALA A 895 4.86 5.24 40.91
C ALA A 895 4.67 6.30 42.01
N VAL A 896 4.80 7.58 41.67
CA VAL A 896 4.59 8.72 42.57
C VAL A 896 3.14 8.79 43.05
N ALA A 897 2.17 8.64 42.14
CA ALA A 897 0.75 8.59 42.49
C ALA A 897 0.44 7.42 43.45
N ARG A 898 0.98 6.22 43.19
CA ARG A 898 0.81 5.06 44.06
C ARG A 898 1.40 5.27 45.45
N GLU A 899 2.61 5.82 45.57
CA GLU A 899 3.20 6.08 46.88
C GLU A 899 2.46 7.18 47.65
N HIS A 900 1.95 8.22 46.98
CA HIS A 900 1.11 9.24 47.64
C HIS A 900 -0.23 8.66 48.11
N ILE A 901 -0.95 7.91 47.28
CA ILE A 901 -2.20 7.22 47.68
C ILE A 901 -1.94 6.33 48.91
N LYS A 902 -0.86 5.54 48.88
CA LYS A 902 -0.46 4.67 50.00
C LYS A 902 -0.12 5.45 51.27
N ALA A 903 0.53 6.61 51.17
CA ALA A 903 0.81 7.48 52.31
C ALA A 903 -0.47 8.07 52.90
N GLU A 904 -1.37 8.58 52.05
CA GLU A 904 -2.64 9.17 52.47
C GLU A 904 -3.61 8.12 53.05
N LEU A 905 -3.66 6.92 52.48
CA LEU A 905 -4.43 5.81 53.06
C LEU A 905 -3.97 5.46 54.48
N LYS A 906 -2.67 5.57 54.81
CA LYS A 906 -2.20 5.40 56.20
C LYS A 906 -2.72 6.50 57.13
N VAL A 907 -2.85 7.74 56.64
CA VAL A 907 -3.42 8.85 57.40
C VAL A 907 -4.92 8.64 57.61
N ILE A 908 -5.64 8.24 56.57
CA ILE A 908 -7.07 7.89 56.63
C ILE A 908 -7.30 6.76 57.64
N ASP A 909 -6.47 5.71 57.62
CA ASP A 909 -6.54 4.62 58.59
C ASP A 909 -6.26 5.09 60.03
N ALA A 910 -5.33 6.04 60.22
CA ALA A 910 -5.06 6.61 61.54
C ALA A 910 -6.25 7.46 62.04
N LEU A 911 -6.85 8.28 61.17
CA LEU A 911 -8.06 9.05 61.46
C LEU A 911 -9.22 8.12 61.82
N HIS A 912 -9.40 7.03 61.06
CA HIS A 912 -10.44 6.04 61.33
C HIS A 912 -10.25 5.35 62.68
N ARG A 913 -9.03 4.86 62.98
CA ARG A 913 -8.70 4.26 64.29
C ARG A 913 -8.95 5.22 65.46
N ASN A 914 -8.73 6.51 65.25
CA ASN A 914 -8.99 7.56 66.25
C ASN A 914 -10.47 7.99 66.31
N ARG A 915 -11.38 7.28 65.63
CA ARG A 915 -12.82 7.60 65.51
C ARG A 915 -13.11 8.97 64.88
N GLN A 916 -12.21 9.48 64.06
CA GLN A 916 -12.38 10.71 63.28
C GLN A 916 -12.92 10.40 61.87
N THR A 917 -13.98 9.58 61.80
CA THR A 917 -14.51 9.01 60.55
C THR A 917 -14.94 10.08 59.52
N ALA A 918 -15.41 11.25 59.98
CA ALA A 918 -15.73 12.37 59.09
C ALA A 918 -14.49 12.96 58.38
N GLY A 919 -13.37 13.11 59.11
CA GLY A 919 -12.12 13.58 58.52
C GLY A 919 -11.45 12.54 57.62
N ALA A 920 -11.62 11.25 57.93
CA ALA A 920 -11.19 10.14 57.09
C ALA A 920 -11.95 10.12 55.75
N LEU A 921 -13.27 10.31 55.78
CA LEU A 921 -14.11 10.39 54.58
C LEU A 921 -13.76 11.59 53.71
N GLN A 922 -13.61 12.78 54.29
CA GLN A 922 -13.27 13.98 53.53
C GLN A 922 -11.96 13.83 52.77
N ARG A 923 -10.89 13.35 53.43
CA ARG A 923 -9.61 13.09 52.76
C ARG A 923 -9.73 12.04 51.65
N LEU A 924 -10.58 11.05 51.84
CA LEU A 924 -10.78 10.01 50.86
C LEU A 924 -11.57 10.52 49.64
N ASP A 925 -12.55 11.41 49.86
CA ASP A 925 -13.25 12.11 48.79
C ASP A 925 -12.29 13.00 47.98
N ASP A 926 -11.38 13.72 48.65
CA ASP A 926 -10.34 14.52 47.99
C ASP A 926 -9.42 13.64 47.10
N LEU A 927 -9.05 12.44 47.57
CA LEU A 927 -8.27 11.50 46.76
C LEU A 927 -9.04 10.97 45.56
N ILE A 928 -10.35 10.72 45.71
CA ILE A 928 -11.20 10.26 44.61
C ILE A 928 -11.39 11.36 43.56
N ASP A 929 -11.49 12.63 43.98
CA ASP A 929 -11.52 13.78 43.07
C ASP A 929 -10.22 13.89 42.26
N ILE A 930 -9.07 13.67 42.91
CA ILE A 930 -7.75 13.80 42.29
C ILE A 930 -7.38 12.62 41.39
N TYR A 931 -7.63 11.39 41.83
CA TYR A 931 -7.15 10.16 41.17
C TYR A 931 -8.23 9.33 40.49
N GLY A 932 -9.47 9.81 40.55
CA GLY A 932 -10.63 9.05 40.16
C GLY A 932 -10.96 7.92 41.15
N ARG A 933 -11.93 7.09 40.77
CA ARG A 933 -12.48 6.00 41.58
C ARG A 933 -11.57 4.77 41.58
N GLN A 934 -10.34 4.90 42.08
CA GLN A 934 -9.40 3.78 42.21
C GLN A 934 -9.97 2.68 43.15
N PRO A 935 -9.75 1.38 42.88
CA PRO A 935 -10.35 0.30 43.66
C PRO A 935 -10.06 0.38 45.16
N GLU A 936 -8.80 0.64 45.53
CA GLU A 936 -8.37 0.78 46.94
C GLU A 936 -9.03 1.97 47.67
N LEU A 937 -9.27 3.09 46.98
CA LEU A 937 -9.96 4.25 47.54
C LEU A 937 -11.45 3.95 47.74
N MET A 938 -12.08 3.30 46.75
CA MET A 938 -13.49 2.94 46.81
C MET A 938 -13.78 1.89 47.89
N VAL A 939 -12.91 0.91 48.06
CA VAL A 939 -13.02 -0.08 49.15
C VAL A 939 -12.88 0.60 50.52
N LYS A 940 -11.92 1.51 50.68
CA LYS A 940 -11.77 2.28 51.93
C LYS A 940 -12.97 3.18 52.21
N ARG A 941 -13.63 3.70 51.17
CA ARG A 941 -14.82 4.53 51.31
C ARG A 941 -16.00 3.71 51.79
N ALA A 942 -16.22 2.57 51.13
CA ALA A 942 -17.24 1.61 51.54
C ALA A 942 -17.05 1.18 53.00
N LEU A 943 -15.81 0.95 53.45
CA LEU A 943 -15.52 0.63 54.85
C LEU A 943 -15.92 1.73 55.82
N LEU A 944 -15.60 2.99 55.51
CA LEU A 944 -15.98 4.14 56.34
C LEU A 944 -17.50 4.39 56.32
N ASP A 945 -18.17 4.13 55.20
CA ASP A 945 -19.62 4.26 55.08
C ASP A 945 -20.37 3.11 55.80
N ILE A 946 -19.83 1.89 55.81
CA ILE A 946 -20.33 0.77 56.63
C ILE A 946 -20.18 1.11 58.12
N ASP A 947 -19.03 1.65 58.54
CA ASP A 947 -18.77 2.09 59.92
C ASP A 947 -19.78 3.15 60.40
N ARG A 948 -20.27 3.99 59.47
CA ARG A 948 -21.33 4.98 59.72
C ARG A 948 -22.74 4.45 59.53
N SER A 949 -22.91 3.15 59.29
CA SER A 949 -24.19 2.51 58.97
C SER A 949 -24.90 3.10 57.74
N ARG A 950 -24.14 3.69 56.81
CA ARG A 950 -24.65 4.24 55.54
C ARG A 950 -24.70 3.21 54.42
N LEU A 951 -23.95 2.12 54.56
CA LEU A 951 -23.95 0.98 53.64
C LEU A 951 -24.10 -0.32 54.45
N SER A 952 -24.85 -1.27 53.90
CA SER A 952 -24.93 -2.65 54.36
C SER A 952 -24.52 -3.60 53.24
N VAL A 953 -23.81 -4.68 53.59
CA VAL A 953 -23.27 -5.63 52.61
C VAL A 953 -23.97 -6.97 52.75
N ARG A 954 -24.53 -7.50 51.67
CA ARG A 954 -25.12 -8.84 51.61
C ARG A 954 -24.39 -9.71 50.61
N ARG A 955 -24.24 -11.00 50.89
CA ARG A 955 -23.71 -11.96 49.92
C ARG A 955 -24.85 -12.47 49.05
N ILE A 956 -24.64 -12.48 47.74
CA ILE A 956 -25.59 -13.05 46.77
C ILE A 956 -24.98 -14.33 46.19
N ASP A 957 -25.78 -15.38 46.06
CA ASP A 957 -25.39 -16.56 45.28
C ASP A 957 -25.55 -16.33 43.76
N PRO A 958 -25.02 -17.21 42.90
CA PRO A 958 -25.13 -17.06 41.44
C PRO A 958 -26.57 -17.02 40.90
N ASN A 959 -27.56 -17.47 41.68
CA ASN A 959 -28.97 -17.45 41.33
C ASN A 959 -29.71 -16.20 41.83
N GLY A 960 -29.00 -15.25 42.46
CA GLY A 960 -29.59 -14.04 43.02
C GLY A 960 -30.20 -14.23 44.42
N ALA A 961 -30.05 -15.40 45.06
CA ALA A 961 -30.57 -15.61 46.40
C ALA A 961 -29.62 -15.01 47.45
N ILE A 962 -30.20 -14.27 48.40
CA ILE A 962 -29.48 -13.60 49.47
C ILE A 962 -29.08 -14.66 50.51
N ALA A 963 -27.78 -14.93 50.64
CA ALA A 963 -27.24 -15.70 51.76
C ALA A 963 -27.17 -14.81 53.03
N ASP A 964 -27.14 -15.42 54.22
CA ASP A 964 -27.18 -14.75 55.54
C ASP A 964 -26.40 -13.41 55.55
N PRO A 965 -26.98 -12.31 56.10
CA PRO A 965 -26.34 -11.00 56.10
C PRO A 965 -24.98 -11.07 56.79
N ILE A 966 -23.99 -10.35 56.26
CA ILE A 966 -22.69 -10.16 56.91
C ILE A 966 -22.96 -9.32 58.17
N ARG A 967 -22.96 -9.94 59.35
CA ARG A 967 -23.54 -9.34 60.58
C ARG A 967 -22.56 -8.45 61.34
N SER A 968 -21.27 -8.43 60.96
CA SER A 968 -20.28 -7.60 61.63
C SER A 968 -19.25 -6.99 60.67
N GLN A 969 -18.70 -5.85 61.07
CA GLN A 969 -17.58 -5.18 60.40
C GLN A 969 -16.36 -6.12 60.32
N GLU A 970 -16.16 -6.98 61.32
CA GLU A 970 -15.10 -8.00 61.36
C GLU A 970 -15.28 -9.09 60.30
N ASP A 971 -16.53 -9.50 59.99
CA ASP A 971 -16.79 -10.47 58.91
C ASP A 971 -16.48 -9.89 57.53
N PHE A 972 -16.80 -8.61 57.31
CA PHE A 972 -16.43 -7.92 56.07
C PHE A 972 -14.91 -7.69 55.99
N TYR A 973 -14.26 -7.33 57.09
CA TYR A 973 -12.80 -7.24 57.16
C TYR A 973 -12.12 -8.60 56.96
N ALA A 974 -12.69 -9.70 57.45
CA ALA A 974 -12.15 -11.03 57.21
C ALA A 974 -12.20 -11.39 55.72
N VAL A 975 -13.30 -11.06 55.04
CA VAL A 975 -13.43 -11.21 53.59
C VAL A 975 -12.43 -10.31 52.86
N ILE A 976 -12.40 -9.00 53.13
CA ILE A 976 -11.49 -8.06 52.46
C ILE A 976 -10.01 -8.39 52.76
N ASN A 977 -9.64 -8.75 53.98
CA ASN A 977 -8.25 -9.11 54.33
C ASN A 977 -7.84 -10.47 53.75
N GLN A 978 -8.77 -11.43 53.60
CA GLN A 978 -8.53 -12.66 52.84
C GLN A 978 -8.23 -12.35 51.36
N ILE A 979 -8.84 -11.29 50.83
CA ILE A 979 -8.63 -10.85 49.44
C ILE A 979 -7.29 -10.09 49.29
N TYR A 980 -6.99 -9.13 50.16
CA TYR A 980 -5.77 -8.31 50.05
C TYR A 980 -4.49 -8.97 50.63
N GLY A 981 -4.64 -10.08 51.36
CA GLY A 981 -3.53 -10.81 51.99
C GLY A 981 -2.72 -11.69 51.04
N SER A 982 -3.23 -12.00 49.83
CA SER A 982 -2.47 -12.72 48.79
C SER A 982 -1.89 -11.72 47.78
N SER A 983 -0.64 -11.92 47.37
CA SER A 983 0.03 -11.04 46.40
C SER A 983 -0.60 -11.08 45.00
N ASP A 984 -1.33 -12.14 44.67
CA ASP A 984 -1.93 -12.37 43.34
C ASP A 984 -3.35 -11.78 43.19
N ALA A 985 -4.10 -11.58 44.29
CA ALA A 985 -5.50 -11.11 44.21
C ALA A 985 -5.66 -9.59 43.97
N LYS A 986 -4.57 -8.81 43.96
CA LYS A 986 -4.63 -7.34 43.83
C LYS A 986 -5.07 -6.84 42.44
N ALA A 987 -5.19 -7.72 41.45
CA ALA A 987 -5.47 -7.37 40.06
C ALA A 987 -6.93 -7.61 39.59
N HIS A 988 -7.85 -8.13 40.43
CA HIS A 988 -9.10 -8.74 39.94
C HIS A 988 -10.41 -8.21 40.55
N PHE A 989 -10.50 -6.90 40.85
CA PHE A 989 -11.76 -6.28 41.27
C PHE A 989 -12.48 -5.61 40.10
N LYS A 990 -13.74 -6.01 39.85
CA LYS A 990 -14.69 -5.24 39.05
C LYS A 990 -15.97 -4.99 39.84
N ALA A 991 -16.39 -3.73 39.84
CA ALA A 991 -17.66 -3.30 40.40
C ALA A 991 -18.66 -3.14 39.24
N MET A 992 -19.78 -3.84 39.30
CA MET A 992 -20.90 -3.60 38.41
C MET A 992 -21.85 -2.61 39.10
N VAL A 993 -22.08 -1.46 38.47
CA VAL A 993 -22.92 -0.39 39.00
C VAL A 993 -24.16 -0.27 38.11
N THR A 994 -25.34 -0.46 38.69
CA THR A 994 -26.63 -0.14 38.07
C THR A 994 -27.19 1.13 38.71
N SER A 995 -28.27 1.68 38.16
CA SER A 995 -28.92 2.88 38.71
C SER A 995 -29.35 2.75 40.17
N ASN A 996 -29.48 1.53 40.71
CA ASN A 996 -29.97 1.28 42.08
C ASN A 996 -29.09 0.33 42.92
N GLU A 997 -28.08 -0.33 42.35
CA GLU A 997 -27.29 -1.36 43.05
C GLU A 997 -25.81 -1.32 42.64
N VAL A 998 -24.90 -1.54 43.59
CA VAL A 998 -23.48 -1.85 43.32
C VAL A 998 -23.24 -3.30 43.73
N ILE A 999 -22.82 -4.11 42.76
CA ILE A 999 -22.46 -5.51 42.97
C ILE A 999 -20.95 -5.63 42.81
N TYR A 1000 -20.27 -6.06 43.86
CA TYR A 1000 -18.86 -6.43 43.79
C TYR A 1000 -18.76 -7.91 43.46
N ILE A 1001 -18.05 -8.24 42.38
CA ILE A 1001 -17.76 -9.61 41.99
C ILE A 1001 -16.27 -9.82 42.24
N GLN A 1002 -15.93 -10.88 42.99
CA GLN A 1002 -14.54 -11.31 43.13
C GLN A 1002 -14.30 -12.64 42.42
N ASP A 1003 -13.13 -12.66 41.76
CA ASP A 1003 -12.22 -13.77 41.51
C ASP A 1003 -12.50 -14.69 40.31
N SER A 1004 -12.62 -14.11 39.11
CA SER A 1004 -12.27 -14.86 37.90
C SER A 1004 -11.90 -13.93 36.74
N PRO A 1005 -10.80 -14.22 36.00
CA PRO A 1005 -10.48 -13.55 34.73
C PRO A 1005 -11.63 -13.56 33.72
N SER A 1006 -12.57 -14.50 33.83
CA SER A 1006 -13.76 -14.61 32.97
C SER A 1006 -14.71 -13.41 33.05
N PHE A 1007 -14.54 -12.50 34.02
CA PHE A 1007 -15.38 -11.30 34.18
C PHE A 1007 -14.77 -10.02 33.59
N ASN A 1008 -13.62 -10.10 32.93
CA ASN A 1008 -12.91 -8.91 32.47
C ASN A 1008 -13.61 -8.11 31.37
N ASN A 1009 -14.75 -8.55 30.81
CA ASN A 1009 -15.50 -7.81 29.78
C ASN A 1009 -17.04 -8.02 29.82
N VAL A 1010 -17.63 -8.30 30.99
CA VAL A 1010 -19.10 -8.47 31.09
C VAL A 1010 -19.83 -7.15 30.82
N ASP A 1011 -20.82 -7.18 29.94
CA ASP A 1011 -21.73 -6.08 29.67
C ASP A 1011 -22.62 -5.79 30.91
N PRO A 1012 -22.57 -4.58 31.49
CA PRO A 1012 -23.37 -4.20 32.66
C PRO A 1012 -24.90 -4.21 32.41
N SER A 1013 -25.34 -4.38 31.16
CA SER A 1013 -26.76 -4.46 30.81
C SER A 1013 -27.41 -5.85 31.01
N ILE A 1014 -26.62 -6.91 31.23
CA ILE A 1014 -27.10 -8.29 31.34
C ILE A 1014 -27.47 -8.65 32.81
N PRO A 1015 -28.62 -9.31 33.08
CA PRO A 1015 -28.97 -9.77 34.43
C PRO A 1015 -27.91 -10.70 35.03
N ILE A 1016 -27.60 -10.53 36.32
CA ILE A 1016 -26.55 -11.26 37.07
C ILE A 1016 -26.56 -12.78 36.81
N ALA A 1017 -27.75 -13.40 36.73
CA ALA A 1017 -27.90 -14.83 36.50
C ALA A 1017 -27.35 -15.32 35.14
N GLY A 1018 -27.21 -14.42 34.14
CA GLY A 1018 -26.59 -14.69 32.84
C GLY A 1018 -25.10 -14.32 32.76
N ALA A 1019 -24.55 -13.65 33.78
CA ALA A 1019 -23.17 -13.20 33.80
C ALA A 1019 -22.20 -14.23 34.41
N PHE A 1020 -22.70 -15.24 35.13
CA PHE A 1020 -21.86 -16.29 35.72
C PHE A 1020 -21.60 -17.43 34.71
N PRO A 1021 -20.33 -17.74 34.36
CA PRO A 1021 -20.04 -18.94 33.60
C PRO A 1021 -20.45 -20.19 34.39
N PHE A 1022 -21.00 -21.17 33.69
CA PHE A 1022 -21.50 -22.41 34.28
C PHE A 1022 -20.36 -23.15 35.02
N GLY A 1023 -20.49 -23.30 36.34
CA GLY A 1023 -19.49 -23.96 37.19
C GLY A 1023 -18.45 -23.07 37.88
N SER A 1024 -18.56 -21.74 37.81
CA SER A 1024 -17.64 -20.85 38.54
C SER A 1024 -17.90 -20.83 40.06
N GLU A 1025 -16.83 -20.81 40.87
CA GLU A 1025 -16.92 -20.59 42.33
C GLU A 1025 -17.08 -19.10 42.72
N ALA A 1026 -17.39 -18.24 41.74
CA ALA A 1026 -17.41 -16.79 41.90
C ALA A 1026 -18.45 -16.34 42.95
N ARG A 1027 -18.07 -15.34 43.75
CA ARG A 1027 -18.90 -14.78 44.82
C ARG A 1027 -19.28 -13.34 44.48
N ALA A 1028 -20.58 -13.02 44.56
CA ALA A 1028 -21.08 -11.66 44.43
C ALA A 1028 -21.51 -11.09 45.78
N TYR A 1029 -21.26 -9.80 45.98
CA TYR A 1029 -21.68 -9.06 47.16
C TYR A 1029 -22.52 -7.87 46.72
N ARG A 1030 -23.72 -7.73 47.27
CA ARG A 1030 -24.62 -6.59 47.11
C ARG A 1030 -24.31 -5.53 48.17
N LEU A 1031 -24.12 -4.29 47.76
CA LEU A 1031 -24.24 -3.14 48.65
C LEU A 1031 -25.67 -2.62 48.63
N GLU A 1032 -26.25 -2.41 49.81
CA GLU A 1032 -27.54 -1.72 49.99
C GLU A 1032 -27.34 -0.49 50.88
N ALA A 1033 -28.10 0.59 50.63
CA ALA A 1033 -28.10 1.75 51.51
C ALA A 1033 -28.50 1.35 52.95
N GLY A 1034 -27.69 1.75 53.92
CA GLY A 1034 -27.96 1.54 55.35
C GLY A 1034 -28.91 2.61 55.93
N SER A 1035 -29.25 2.46 57.20
CA SER A 1035 -30.10 3.40 57.95
C SER A 1035 -29.30 4.18 59.00
N ILE A 1036 -29.41 5.51 59.00
CA ILE A 1036 -28.86 6.36 60.08
C ILE A 1036 -29.99 6.60 61.11
N GLY A 1037 -29.97 5.88 62.24
CA GLY A 1037 -31.04 5.95 63.25
C GLY A 1037 -32.34 5.28 62.78
N ASN A 1038 -33.51 5.88 63.07
CA ASN A 1038 -34.82 5.36 62.65
C ASN A 1038 -35.25 5.80 61.23
N ALA A 1039 -34.41 6.54 60.50
CA ALA A 1039 -34.69 6.97 59.14
C ALA A 1039 -34.14 5.96 58.13
N HIS A 1040 -35.04 5.37 57.33
CA HIS A 1040 -34.66 4.63 56.13
C HIS A 1040 -34.19 5.65 55.08
N ILE A 1041 -32.98 5.48 54.55
CA ILE A 1041 -32.50 6.28 53.43
C ILE A 1041 -33.14 5.69 52.16
N GLY A 1042 -34.39 6.07 51.90
CA GLY A 1042 -35.11 5.68 50.70
C GLY A 1042 -34.74 6.59 49.53
N GLY A 1043 -34.32 5.98 48.42
CA GLY A 1043 -34.02 6.67 47.16
C GLY A 1043 -35.19 7.53 46.69
N GLY A 1044 -34.97 8.83 46.60
CA GLY A 1044 -35.98 9.79 46.16
C GLY A 1044 -35.70 11.21 46.64
N GLY A 1045 -34.59 11.81 46.22
CA GLY A 1045 -34.29 13.22 46.46
C GLY A 1045 -32.93 13.62 45.92
N TYR A 1046 -32.90 14.65 45.07
CA TYR A 1046 -31.75 15.12 44.27
C TYR A 1046 -30.56 15.69 45.06
N ASP A 1047 -30.54 15.56 46.40
CA ASP A 1047 -29.45 16.02 47.27
C ASP A 1047 -28.91 14.90 48.20
N ASP A 1048 -29.12 13.62 47.86
CA ASP A 1048 -28.55 12.50 48.62
C ASP A 1048 -27.13 12.15 48.14
N PRO A 1049 -26.09 12.26 49.00
CA PRO A 1049 -24.73 11.85 48.65
C PRO A 1049 -24.60 10.35 48.29
N ILE A 1050 -25.57 9.52 48.69
CA ILE A 1050 -25.62 8.09 48.33
C ILE A 1050 -26.22 7.91 46.93
N GLY A 1051 -27.13 8.78 46.47
CA GLY A 1051 -27.60 8.79 45.09
C GLY A 1051 -26.48 9.11 44.09
N ALA A 1052 -25.64 10.10 44.40
CA ALA A 1052 -24.45 10.43 43.61
C ALA A 1052 -23.36 9.33 43.64
N PHE A 1053 -23.33 8.53 44.71
CA PHE A 1053 -22.51 7.31 44.80
C PHE A 1053 -22.99 6.21 43.84
N LEU A 1054 -24.30 6.13 43.54
CA LEU A 1054 -24.95 5.04 42.80
C LEU A 1054 -25.24 5.34 41.31
N THR A 1055 -25.60 6.57 40.91
CA THR A 1055 -26.13 6.83 39.55
C THR A 1055 -25.16 7.46 38.55
N GLY A 1056 -23.95 7.85 38.94
CA GLY A 1056 -22.94 8.36 38.00
C GLY A 1056 -23.35 9.59 37.17
N SER A 1057 -24.33 10.37 37.61
CA SER A 1057 -24.84 11.53 36.88
C SER A 1057 -24.53 12.83 37.62
N ASP A 1058 -23.47 13.53 37.23
CA ASP A 1058 -23.37 14.97 37.45
C ASP A 1058 -24.19 15.66 36.36
N GLY A 1059 -25.40 16.07 36.70
CA GLY A 1059 -26.21 16.96 35.88
C GLY A 1059 -25.73 18.40 36.03
N VAL A 1060 -24.87 18.86 35.12
CA VAL A 1060 -24.95 20.24 34.63
C VAL A 1060 -25.88 20.20 33.43
N ASN A 1061 -26.97 20.97 33.47
CA ASN A 1061 -27.85 21.18 32.32
C ASN A 1061 -27.02 21.64 31.10
N SER A 1062 -26.78 20.74 30.15
CA SER A 1062 -26.40 21.07 28.78
C SER A 1062 -27.68 21.24 27.95
N THR A 1063 -28.01 22.46 27.58
CA THR A 1063 -28.48 22.67 26.21
C THR A 1063 -27.23 22.60 25.34
N ALA A 1064 -27.09 21.50 24.58
CA ALA A 1064 -26.15 21.24 23.48
C ALA A 1064 -24.65 21.59 23.70
N PRO A 1065 -23.71 20.63 23.60
CA PRO A 1065 -22.31 20.98 23.42
C PRO A 1065 -22.09 21.39 21.96
N ASP A 1066 -21.88 22.69 21.76
CA ASP A 1066 -21.15 23.20 20.61
C ASP A 1066 -19.75 22.58 20.58
N THR A 1067 -19.40 22.08 19.40
CA THR A 1067 -18.04 21.81 18.95
C THR A 1067 -17.10 22.96 19.33
N PHE A 1068 -16.05 22.66 20.09
CA PHE A 1068 -14.96 23.60 20.32
C PHE A 1068 -14.10 23.64 19.05
N ASN A 1069 -14.42 24.59 18.18
CA ASN A 1069 -13.69 24.92 16.98
C ASN A 1069 -12.51 25.85 17.33
N LEU A 1070 -11.28 25.43 17.05
CA LEU A 1070 -10.05 26.20 17.22
C LEU A 1070 -9.85 27.20 16.06
N SER A 1071 -10.86 28.03 15.80
CA SER A 1071 -10.76 29.14 14.85
C SER A 1071 -11.53 30.34 15.42
N ASN A 1072 -10.93 31.09 16.35
CA ASN A 1072 -11.25 32.50 16.63
C ASN A 1072 -10.39 33.05 17.78
N TYR A 1073 -9.11 33.30 17.48
CA TYR A 1073 -8.31 34.32 18.19
C TYR A 1073 -7.40 35.01 17.17
N ALA A 1074 -8.02 35.81 16.31
CA ALA A 1074 -7.33 36.87 15.58
C ALA A 1074 -8.25 38.09 15.58
N ASN A 1075 -8.16 38.92 16.62
CA ASN A 1075 -8.58 40.32 16.59
C ASN A 1075 -7.99 41.08 17.78
N LEU A 1076 -6.80 41.64 17.56
CA LEU A 1076 -6.36 42.89 18.18
C LEU A 1076 -6.33 43.97 17.09
N PRO A 1077 -6.51 45.26 17.45
CA PRO A 1077 -7.04 46.26 16.54
C PRO A 1077 -5.96 46.81 15.60
N THR A 1078 -6.18 46.70 14.29
CA THR A 1078 -5.47 47.50 13.29
C THR A 1078 -6.40 48.61 12.80
N GLY A 1079 -5.99 49.86 13.04
CA GLY A 1079 -6.66 51.03 12.51
C GLY A 1079 -6.43 51.20 11.01
N GLY A 1080 -7.51 51.60 10.32
CA GLY A 1080 -7.52 52.57 9.22
C GLY A 1080 -6.92 52.16 7.87
N ALA A 1081 -7.78 51.89 6.89
CA ALA A 1081 -7.81 52.54 5.56
C ALA A 1081 -9.04 52.03 4.78
N ALA A 1082 -9.55 52.88 3.89
CA ALA A 1082 -10.84 52.78 3.23
C ALA A 1082 -10.78 52.20 1.81
N ASP A 1083 -11.98 51.86 1.32
CA ASP A 1083 -12.50 51.89 -0.06
C ASP A 1083 -12.56 50.61 -0.93
N SER A 1084 -13.79 50.42 -1.45
CA SER A 1084 -14.27 49.76 -2.67
C SER A 1084 -14.57 48.25 -2.67
N GLU A 1085 -15.86 47.90 -2.52
CA GLU A 1085 -16.51 46.75 -3.16
C GLU A 1085 -18.05 46.91 -3.09
N GLU A 1086 -18.65 47.46 -4.16
CA GLU A 1086 -20.10 47.61 -4.30
C GLU A 1086 -20.49 47.43 -5.78
N THR A 1087 -20.29 46.23 -6.34
CA THR A 1087 -20.83 45.83 -7.65
C THR A 1087 -20.90 44.29 -7.77
N CYS A 1088 -21.92 43.67 -7.16
CA CYS A 1088 -22.33 42.29 -7.50
C CYS A 1088 -23.80 42.02 -7.13
N GLU A 1089 -24.36 42.77 -6.16
CA GLU A 1089 -25.72 42.54 -5.65
C GLU A 1089 -26.86 42.98 -6.59
N GLU A 1090 -26.66 43.90 -7.53
CA GLU A 1090 -27.75 44.40 -8.39
C GLU A 1090 -28.12 43.48 -9.57
N GLU A 1091 -27.22 42.59 -10.03
CA GLU A 1091 -27.55 41.68 -11.15
C GLU A 1091 -28.29 40.40 -10.71
N ILE A 1092 -28.06 39.93 -9.47
CA ILE A 1092 -28.72 38.74 -8.91
C ILE A 1092 -30.22 39.01 -8.64
N LEU A 1093 -30.57 40.24 -8.28
CA LEU A 1093 -31.97 40.65 -8.05
C LEU A 1093 -32.79 40.76 -9.35
N THR A 1094 -32.14 41.02 -10.48
CA THR A 1094 -32.82 41.17 -11.78
C THR A 1094 -33.07 39.80 -12.45
N ALA A 1095 -32.20 38.81 -12.24
CA ALA A 1095 -32.38 37.45 -12.77
C ALA A 1095 -33.58 36.71 -12.13
N ASN A 1096 -33.84 36.91 -10.84
CA ASN A 1096 -34.94 36.26 -10.11
C ASN A 1096 -36.35 36.69 -10.55
N GLN A 1097 -36.51 37.85 -11.20
CA GLN A 1097 -37.82 38.29 -11.68
C GLN A 1097 -38.20 37.73 -13.07
N THR A 1098 -37.26 37.10 -13.78
CA THR A 1098 -37.47 36.63 -15.16
C THR A 1098 -37.60 35.10 -15.28
N ALA A 1099 -37.27 34.34 -14.23
CA ALA A 1099 -37.25 32.87 -14.23
C ALA A 1099 -38.62 32.18 -14.04
N ALA A 1100 -39.74 32.92 -14.10
CA ALA A 1100 -41.08 32.34 -13.99
C ALA A 1100 -41.68 31.83 -15.32
N ALA A 1101 -40.89 31.72 -16.41
CA ALA A 1101 -41.45 31.42 -17.72
C ALA A 1101 -40.93 30.17 -18.47
N GLN A 1102 -39.71 29.66 -18.27
CA GLN A 1102 -39.23 28.40 -18.89
C GLN A 1102 -38.05 27.77 -18.11
N PRO A 1103 -37.96 26.43 -17.98
CA PRO A 1103 -36.81 25.78 -17.35
C PRO A 1103 -35.72 25.54 -18.41
N THR A 1104 -34.62 26.27 -18.31
CA THR A 1104 -33.36 25.93 -19.00
C THR A 1104 -32.21 26.15 -18.03
N GLN A 1105 -31.35 25.14 -17.86
CA GLN A 1105 -30.08 25.26 -17.15
C GLN A 1105 -29.22 26.34 -17.82
N GLY A 1106 -28.78 27.34 -17.05
CA GLY A 1106 -27.93 28.43 -17.53
C GLY A 1106 -26.80 28.72 -16.55
N ARG A 1107 -25.57 28.82 -17.06
CA ARG A 1107 -24.39 29.29 -16.32
C ARG A 1107 -24.29 30.81 -16.45
N ILE A 1108 -24.14 31.52 -15.32
CA ILE A 1108 -23.83 32.96 -15.31
C ILE A 1108 -22.32 33.11 -15.07
N ARG A 1109 -21.66 33.97 -15.87
CA ARG A 1109 -20.23 34.24 -15.77
C ARG A 1109 -20.01 35.60 -15.13
N CYS A 1110 -19.35 35.63 -13.97
CA CYS A 1110 -18.81 36.85 -13.36
C CYS A 1110 -17.34 37.03 -13.79
N PRO A 1111 -16.79 38.26 -13.79
CA PRO A 1111 -15.36 38.46 -14.00
C PRO A 1111 -14.63 37.83 -12.80
N HIS A 1112 -13.51 37.13 -13.06
CA HIS A 1112 -12.72 36.26 -12.14
C HIS A 1112 -13.03 34.75 -12.19
N ASP A 1113 -13.64 34.24 -13.26
CA ASP A 1113 -13.73 32.80 -13.57
C ASP A 1113 -14.34 31.91 -12.46
N VAL A 1114 -15.25 32.46 -11.66
CA VAL A 1114 -16.11 31.69 -10.75
C VAL A 1114 -17.41 31.34 -11.46
N TYR A 1115 -17.74 30.05 -11.53
CA TYR A 1115 -19.01 29.54 -12.06
C TYR A 1115 -19.94 29.17 -10.91
N ILE A 1116 -21.15 29.74 -10.90
CA ILE A 1116 -22.22 29.31 -10.00
C ILE A 1116 -23.16 28.38 -10.78
N ILE A 1117 -23.26 27.14 -10.32
CA ILE A 1117 -24.22 26.15 -10.84
C ILE A 1117 -25.42 26.16 -9.90
N ILE A 1118 -26.61 26.45 -10.44
CA ILE A 1118 -27.88 26.37 -9.70
C ILE A 1118 -28.54 25.04 -10.05
N ASP A 1119 -28.70 24.18 -9.05
CA ASP A 1119 -29.40 22.88 -9.11
C ASP A 1119 -30.76 23.00 -8.40
N GLU A 1120 -31.78 22.29 -8.90
CA GLU A 1120 -33.16 22.25 -8.39
C GLU A 1120 -33.26 21.72 -6.95
N THR A 1121 -32.26 21.02 -6.41
CA THR A 1121 -32.28 20.55 -5.01
C THR A 1121 -31.89 21.60 -3.97
N THR A 1122 -31.47 22.81 -4.40
CA THR A 1122 -31.03 23.89 -3.49
C THR A 1122 -31.84 25.16 -3.71
N LEU A 1123 -33.17 25.03 -3.75
CA LEU A 1123 -34.15 26.11 -3.76
C LEU A 1123 -35.25 25.89 -2.73
#